data_AF-A0A8S3PXF3-F1
#
_entry.id   AF-A0A8S3PXF3-F1
#
_cell.length_a   1.000
_cell.length_b   1.000
_cell.length_c   1.000
_cell.angle_alpha   90.00
_cell.angle_beta   90.00
_cell.angle_gamma   90.00
#
_symmetry.space_group_name_H-M   'P 1'
#
loop_
_entity.id
_entity.type
_entity.pdbx_description
1 polymer ?
#
loop_
_entity_poly.entity_id
_entity_poly.type
_entity_poly.pdbx_seq_one_letter_code
_entity_poly.pdbx_strand_id
1 'polypeptide(L)'
;MVYGFVKSFTDQDITFVLPGLRFLSDESSTLSLTHLNVCCQPDFKRDMEKENFAANRDILVLNWERRIYSSLKWRPLPSKPEKGYQWADDNEPQRLDPHQRMHVNHLDKWLKFVRTACKEGNLVKCAKQINDKDCFRYVSTTFFTEFDVNSELEKDETKTRDDSKNRKKHPAKSEKKLTENDESMKKREICPIITKQACKFSMTFSHGQVVALQLSANVQKGILTPYLQTLDMTQNVKFCIEHMRDPVLCLEKYSVEKTKSVYENVTEYKGIWLPLVQMESVMGAVQMDTILINETHVMFGERDGHFYLGSEFCEERNIDLKNTGIRFLDVDIDSIPFEDRRMYYVPKSHYLCIRCPISKKKMEFADEKQDISSKSWKLWRPDEYYIWSTHAKISMLVNQRKTDLPRTKLKCCVEILAKSPIDMRIENCLQFLHMATPLSISIATKSYIQQFDEDHPRRKAITKLEVPEIGLPLNNPKQKEAISKALRKQFSLIHGPPGTGKTNTAIKLIYLFDNINKELERKGGDKKHIVFCGPSNKSVDVVAVRLLENKVENSPKVARLYGGSLANSDCPIPGKCYSPRKGSSGDKPDKKLKSVAIHQIIREPGKPYSTEIAEFERQTKDKSKLKVDLVKDYTKLLLKATQEELTHYDVIFCTTAMATNTSVFKLLKNQIFQLIIDECGMCTEPECLATIVSTRAQQVVLIGDHMQLKPIIQCQQAQRLGLEESMFESYYKDQIKGKNSVQLTTQYRMHESICRFPSKQFYITNW
;
A
#
# COMPACT_ATOMS: atom_id res chain seq x y z
N MET A 1 -0.97 -29.47 2.84
CA MET A 1 0.47 -29.26 3.11
C MET A 1 1.23 -30.44 2.56
N VAL A 2 2.28 -30.17 1.80
CA VAL A 2 3.18 -31.17 1.20
C VAL A 2 4.63 -30.71 1.44
N TYR A 3 5.56 -31.66 1.52
CA TYR A 3 6.98 -31.37 1.57
C TYR A 3 7.57 -31.57 0.18
N GLY A 4 8.21 -30.53 -0.36
CA GLY A 4 8.87 -30.54 -1.66
C GLY A 4 10.39 -30.50 -1.53
N PHE A 5 11.09 -30.92 -2.58
CA PHE A 5 12.53 -30.77 -2.70
C PHE A 5 12.87 -29.68 -3.71
N VAL A 6 13.84 -28.82 -3.43
CA VAL A 6 14.36 -27.86 -4.41
C VAL A 6 15.07 -28.62 -5.54
N LYS A 7 14.54 -28.54 -6.76
CA LYS A 7 15.10 -29.17 -7.97
C LYS A 7 16.15 -28.29 -8.62
N SER A 8 15.86 -27.01 -8.75
CA SER A 8 16.73 -26.03 -9.40
C SER A 8 16.29 -24.63 -9.00
N PHE A 9 17.18 -23.66 -9.16
CA PHE A 9 16.88 -22.26 -8.95
C PHE A 9 17.67 -21.41 -9.94
N THR A 10 17.08 -20.29 -10.33
CA THR A 10 17.66 -19.26 -11.20
C THR A 10 17.61 -17.91 -10.48
N ASP A 11 18.02 -16.85 -11.16
CA ASP A 11 17.87 -15.46 -10.70
C ASP A 11 16.40 -14.99 -10.69
N GLN A 12 15.49 -15.79 -11.26
CA GLN A 12 14.07 -15.47 -11.39
C GLN A 12 13.16 -16.44 -10.65
N ASP A 13 13.51 -17.73 -10.57
CA ASP A 13 12.58 -18.78 -10.15
C ASP A 13 13.22 -19.87 -9.29
N ILE A 14 12.41 -20.56 -8.49
CA ILE A 14 12.77 -21.79 -7.77
C ILE A 14 11.81 -22.91 -8.19
N THR A 15 12.33 -24.01 -8.69
CA THR A 15 11.53 -25.19 -9.09
C THR A 15 11.60 -26.26 -8.01
N PHE A 16 10.45 -26.85 -7.69
CA PHE A 16 10.31 -27.90 -6.69
C PHE A 16 9.93 -29.24 -7.31
N VAL A 17 10.40 -30.33 -6.70
CA VAL A 17 9.86 -31.68 -6.91
C VAL A 17 8.95 -32.00 -5.75
N LEU A 18 7.67 -32.29 -6.05
CA LEU A 18 6.66 -32.67 -5.06
C LEU A 18 6.43 -34.18 -5.12
N PRO A 19 6.90 -34.96 -4.13
CA PRO A 19 6.71 -36.41 -4.09
C PRO A 19 5.23 -36.77 -4.12
N GLY A 20 4.85 -37.74 -4.95
CA GLY A 20 3.46 -38.14 -5.15
C GLY A 20 2.68 -37.28 -6.15
N LEU A 21 3.27 -36.19 -6.66
CA LEU A 21 2.68 -35.29 -7.67
C LEU A 21 3.61 -35.17 -8.88
N ARG A 22 4.05 -36.31 -9.43
CA ARG A 22 5.09 -36.39 -10.48
C ARG A 22 4.67 -35.81 -11.84
N PHE A 23 3.38 -35.64 -12.07
CA PHE A 23 2.80 -35.14 -13.33
C PHE A 23 2.37 -33.66 -13.26
N LEU A 24 2.81 -32.92 -12.24
CA LEU A 24 2.57 -31.47 -12.21
C LEU A 24 3.31 -30.79 -13.35
N SER A 25 2.66 -29.77 -13.93
CA SER A 25 3.34 -28.87 -14.84
C SER A 25 4.49 -28.15 -14.12
N ASP A 26 5.49 -27.74 -14.89
CA ASP A 26 6.57 -26.91 -14.35
C ASP A 26 6.02 -25.61 -13.75
N GLU A 27 4.95 -25.03 -14.31
CA GLU A 27 4.25 -23.87 -13.74
C GLU A 27 3.72 -24.12 -12.33
N SER A 28 3.12 -25.30 -12.09
CA SER A 28 2.55 -25.67 -10.78
C SER A 28 3.60 -25.98 -9.72
N SER A 29 4.84 -26.22 -10.14
CA SER A 29 5.96 -26.59 -9.27
C SER A 29 7.06 -25.52 -9.21
N THR A 30 6.88 -24.40 -9.91
CA THR A 30 7.84 -23.29 -9.96
C THR A 30 7.31 -22.07 -9.20
N LEU A 31 8.19 -21.45 -8.42
CA LEU A 31 7.95 -20.25 -7.64
C LEU A 31 8.80 -19.10 -8.17
N SER A 32 8.14 -18.08 -8.70
CA SER A 32 8.84 -16.85 -9.06
C SER A 32 9.29 -16.07 -7.84
N LEU A 33 10.56 -15.64 -7.84
CA LEU A 33 11.17 -14.80 -6.81
C LEU A 33 10.49 -13.43 -6.72
N THR A 34 9.89 -12.96 -7.80
CA THR A 34 9.08 -11.73 -7.82
C THR A 34 7.90 -11.80 -6.84
N HIS A 35 7.29 -12.98 -6.67
CA HIS A 35 6.20 -13.19 -5.71
C HIS A 35 6.65 -13.21 -4.24
N LEU A 36 7.96 -13.29 -3.98
CA LEU A 36 8.51 -13.27 -2.62
C LEU A 36 8.80 -11.86 -2.12
N ASN A 37 8.81 -10.87 -3.01
CA ASN A 37 9.05 -9.45 -2.71
C ASN A 37 10.28 -9.28 -1.77
N VAL A 38 11.41 -9.79 -2.27
CA VAL A 38 12.73 -9.77 -1.62
C VAL A 38 13.31 -8.36 -1.54
N CYS A 39 14.15 -8.08 -0.53
CA CYS A 39 14.68 -6.74 -0.30
C CYS A 39 15.80 -6.36 -1.28
N CYS A 40 16.54 -7.33 -1.81
CA CYS A 40 17.66 -7.14 -2.73
C CYS A 40 17.68 -8.22 -3.84
N GLN A 41 18.60 -8.06 -4.80
CA GLN A 41 18.82 -9.07 -5.83
C GLN A 41 19.26 -10.40 -5.19
N PRO A 42 18.84 -11.55 -5.76
CA PRO A 42 19.28 -12.85 -5.29
C PRO A 42 20.80 -12.99 -5.35
N ASP A 43 21.40 -13.50 -4.27
CA ASP A 43 22.85 -13.67 -4.15
C ASP A 43 23.22 -15.14 -4.34
N PHE A 44 24.13 -15.43 -5.26
CA PHE A 44 24.55 -16.79 -5.60
C PHE A 44 25.91 -17.08 -4.99
N LYS A 45 25.94 -18.00 -4.04
CA LYS A 45 27.16 -18.42 -3.34
C LYS A 45 27.51 -19.86 -3.67
N ARG A 46 28.81 -20.17 -3.60
CA ARG A 46 29.32 -21.55 -3.57
C ARG A 46 29.72 -21.89 -2.14
N ASP A 47 29.23 -23.02 -1.64
CA ASP A 47 29.62 -23.53 -0.32
C ASP A 47 31.07 -24.03 -0.38
N MET A 48 32.01 -23.30 0.23
CA MET A 48 33.44 -23.64 0.26
C MET A 48 33.86 -24.26 1.60
N GLU A 49 32.93 -24.53 2.52
CA GLU A 49 33.25 -24.78 3.94
C GLU A 49 33.78 -26.18 4.30
N LYS A 50 34.07 -27.08 3.36
CA LYS A 50 34.73 -28.36 3.71
C LYS A 50 35.75 -28.78 2.65
N GLU A 51 37.01 -28.85 3.05
CA GLU A 51 38.16 -29.41 2.30
C GLU A 51 38.03 -30.90 1.92
N ASN A 52 36.84 -31.50 2.06
CA ASN A 52 36.60 -32.87 1.63
C ASN A 52 35.84 -32.89 0.29
N PHE A 53 36.54 -33.33 -0.74
CA PHE A 53 36.03 -33.67 -2.07
C PHE A 53 34.72 -34.49 -2.01
N ALA A 54 33.56 -33.81 -2.05
CA ALA A 54 32.30 -34.28 -2.64
C ALA A 54 31.19 -33.22 -2.47
N ALA A 55 30.93 -32.50 -3.56
CA ALA A 55 29.81 -31.57 -3.83
C ALA A 55 30.08 -30.07 -3.54
N ASN A 56 30.67 -29.40 -4.53
CA ASN A 56 30.40 -27.98 -4.77
C ASN A 56 28.89 -27.80 -4.91
N ARG A 57 28.22 -27.19 -3.94
CA ARG A 57 26.79 -26.91 -4.01
C ARG A 57 26.60 -25.42 -4.26
N ASP A 58 25.92 -25.11 -5.35
CA ASP A 58 25.41 -23.76 -5.56
C ASP A 58 24.31 -23.49 -4.51
N ILE A 59 24.31 -22.26 -4.00
CA ILE A 59 23.37 -21.78 -2.98
C ILE A 59 22.79 -20.46 -3.46
N LEU A 60 21.47 -20.38 -3.49
CA LEU A 60 20.73 -19.13 -3.67
C LEU A 60 20.44 -18.53 -2.29
N VAL A 61 20.88 -17.31 -2.04
CA VAL A 61 20.57 -16.54 -0.83
C VAL A 61 19.57 -15.44 -1.17
N LEU A 62 18.42 -15.48 -0.50
CA LEU A 62 17.40 -14.45 -0.59
C LEU A 62 17.35 -13.69 0.72
N ASN A 63 17.20 -12.37 0.66
CA ASN A 63 17.08 -11.52 1.84
C ASN A 63 15.75 -10.77 1.83
N TRP A 64 15.18 -10.57 3.00
CA TRP A 64 13.96 -9.82 3.23
C TRP A 64 14.15 -8.81 4.35
N GLU A 65 13.31 -7.78 4.30
CA GLU A 65 13.09 -6.82 5.38
C GLU A 65 11.58 -6.66 5.51
N ARG A 66 10.98 -7.15 6.62
CA ARG A 66 9.53 -7.19 6.82
C ARG A 66 9.13 -6.80 8.23
N ARG A 67 7.95 -6.21 8.37
CA ARG A 67 7.37 -5.89 9.68
C ARG A 67 6.65 -7.12 10.22
N ILE A 68 7.24 -7.76 11.23
CA ILE A 68 6.71 -8.97 11.85
C ILE A 68 6.50 -8.71 13.34
N TYR A 69 5.28 -8.95 13.81
CA TYR A 69 4.86 -8.70 15.19
C TYR A 69 4.19 -9.95 15.79
N SER A 70 4.17 -10.04 17.11
CA SER A 70 3.31 -10.98 17.87
C SER A 70 2.27 -10.16 18.63
N SER A 71 1.03 -10.63 18.67
CA SER A 71 -0.05 -10.03 19.44
C SER A 71 0.11 -10.23 20.96
N LEU A 72 0.87 -11.26 21.39
CA LEU A 72 1.01 -11.66 22.80
C LEU A 72 2.12 -10.89 23.54
N LYS A 73 3.07 -10.32 22.80
CA LYS A 73 4.15 -9.50 23.37
C LYS A 73 3.88 -8.03 23.03
N TRP A 74 3.57 -7.24 24.06
CA TRP A 74 3.53 -5.76 23.97
C TRP A 74 4.88 -5.15 23.52
N ARG A 75 5.96 -5.94 23.58
CA ARG A 75 7.27 -5.59 23.03
C ARG A 75 7.48 -6.20 21.65
N PRO A 76 8.20 -5.55 20.72
CA PRO A 76 8.85 -6.30 19.65
C PRO A 76 9.61 -7.48 20.24
N LEU A 77 9.73 -8.58 19.47
CA LEU A 77 10.67 -9.63 19.85
C LEU A 77 12.03 -8.95 20.13
N PRO A 78 12.64 -9.20 21.29
CA PRO A 78 13.85 -8.50 21.68
C PRO A 78 14.95 -8.68 20.63
N SER A 79 15.83 -7.68 20.50
CA SER A 79 17.00 -7.70 19.61
C SER A 79 17.94 -8.88 19.88
N LYS A 80 17.76 -9.58 21.00
CA LYS A 80 18.25 -10.95 21.21
C LYS A 80 17.08 -11.85 21.58
N PRO A 81 16.97 -13.04 20.98
CA PRO A 81 15.82 -13.90 21.20
C PRO A 81 15.69 -14.38 22.66
N GLU A 82 14.47 -14.37 23.19
CA GLU A 82 14.08 -15.28 24.29
C GLU A 82 14.05 -16.72 23.76
N LYS A 83 14.47 -17.69 24.59
CA LYS A 83 14.48 -19.13 24.27
C LYS A 83 13.20 -19.54 23.52
N GLY A 84 13.33 -19.84 22.22
CA GLY A 84 12.22 -20.25 21.36
C GLY A 84 12.07 -19.45 20.06
N TYR A 85 12.67 -18.26 19.98
CA TYR A 85 12.86 -17.52 18.72
C TYR A 85 14.35 -17.60 18.34
N GLN A 86 14.68 -17.68 17.06
CA GLN A 86 16.06 -17.51 16.58
C GLN A 86 15.99 -16.40 15.54
N TRP A 87 16.65 -15.28 15.80
CA TRP A 87 16.81 -14.17 14.86
C TRP A 87 18.28 -13.77 14.82
N ALA A 88 18.78 -13.46 13.62
CA ALA A 88 20.18 -13.15 13.33
C ALA A 88 20.65 -11.90 14.11
N ASP A 89 21.84 -11.98 14.71
CA ASP A 89 22.51 -10.81 15.29
C ASP A 89 22.93 -9.81 14.19
N ASP A 90 22.87 -8.51 14.50
CA ASP A 90 22.96 -7.38 13.55
C ASP A 90 24.29 -7.25 12.77
N ASN A 91 25.32 -8.05 13.04
CA ASN A 91 26.66 -7.85 12.46
C ASN A 91 27.21 -9.01 11.62
N GLU A 92 26.53 -10.14 11.51
CA GLU A 92 26.90 -11.19 10.55
C GLU A 92 25.64 -11.91 10.04
N PRO A 93 25.47 -12.10 8.71
CA PRO A 93 24.38 -12.92 8.19
C PRO A 93 24.57 -14.37 8.63
N GLN A 94 23.98 -14.76 9.76
CA GLN A 94 23.99 -16.17 10.19
C GLN A 94 23.18 -17.02 9.22
N ARG A 95 23.86 -18.00 8.63
CA ARG A 95 23.29 -19.10 7.86
C ARG A 95 22.28 -19.85 8.73
N LEU A 96 20.99 -19.71 8.45
CA LEU A 96 19.97 -20.60 9.01
C LEU A 96 20.24 -22.01 8.46
N ASP A 97 20.81 -22.89 9.28
CA ASP A 97 20.95 -24.30 8.94
C ASP A 97 19.58 -24.99 9.08
N PRO A 98 18.92 -25.40 7.99
CA PRO A 98 17.64 -26.09 8.05
C PRO A 98 17.73 -27.46 8.78
N HIS A 99 18.93 -27.95 9.08
CA HIS A 99 19.17 -29.19 9.82
C HIS A 99 19.36 -29.01 11.33
N GLN A 100 19.24 -27.79 11.88
CA GLN A 100 19.47 -27.55 13.31
C GLN A 100 18.51 -28.31 14.26
N ARG A 101 17.52 -29.05 13.72
CA ARG A 101 16.69 -30.03 14.46
C ARG A 101 16.57 -31.40 13.80
N MET A 102 17.42 -31.77 12.85
CA MET A 102 17.50 -33.13 12.32
C MET A 102 18.74 -33.84 12.86
N HIS A 103 18.62 -34.40 14.07
CA HIS A 103 19.40 -35.60 14.39
C HIS A 103 18.79 -36.76 13.61
N VAL A 104 19.37 -37.09 12.46
CA VAL A 104 19.06 -38.36 11.80
C VAL A 104 19.79 -39.45 12.58
N ASN A 105 19.13 -39.96 13.62
CA ASN A 105 19.63 -41.15 14.32
C ASN A 105 19.82 -42.25 13.27
N HIS A 106 21.05 -42.79 13.22
CA HIS A 106 21.44 -43.87 12.31
C HIS A 106 21.48 -43.52 10.81
N LEU A 107 21.89 -42.30 10.45
CA LEU A 107 22.13 -41.86 9.06
C LEU A 107 22.96 -42.86 8.23
N ASP A 108 24.01 -43.43 8.81
CA ASP A 108 24.85 -44.44 8.14
C ASP A 108 24.08 -45.73 7.82
N LYS A 109 23.14 -46.13 8.69
CA LYS A 109 22.29 -47.30 8.45
C LYS A 109 21.24 -47.02 7.37
N TRP A 110 20.72 -45.79 7.32
CA TRP A 110 19.78 -45.35 6.27
C TRP A 110 20.45 -45.29 4.89
N LEU A 111 21.68 -44.76 4.83
CA LEU A 111 22.49 -44.77 3.61
C LEU A 111 22.84 -46.21 3.18
N LYS A 112 23.10 -47.12 4.14
CA LYS A 112 23.33 -48.54 3.86
C LYS A 112 22.05 -49.24 3.35
N PHE A 113 20.89 -48.95 3.92
CA PHE A 113 19.60 -49.47 3.46
C PHE A 113 19.28 -49.03 2.03
N VAL A 114 19.40 -47.73 1.73
CA VAL A 114 19.13 -47.19 0.39
C VAL A 114 20.10 -47.75 -0.65
N ARG A 115 21.40 -47.84 -0.32
CA ARG A 115 22.39 -48.44 -1.23
C ARG A 115 22.13 -49.92 -1.51
N THR A 116 21.59 -50.65 -0.55
CA THR A 116 21.26 -52.08 -0.70
C THR A 116 19.96 -52.25 -1.48
N ALA A 117 18.94 -51.44 -1.19
CA ALA A 117 17.66 -51.42 -1.91
C ALA A 117 17.81 -51.02 -3.39
N CYS A 118 18.73 -50.08 -3.69
CA CYS A 118 19.07 -49.70 -5.06
C CYS A 118 19.85 -50.78 -5.83
N LYS A 119 20.49 -51.73 -5.15
CA LYS A 119 21.25 -52.83 -5.78
C LYS A 119 20.41 -54.09 -6.01
N GLU A 120 19.50 -54.42 -5.10
CA GLU A 120 18.76 -55.69 -5.13
C GLU A 120 17.34 -55.60 -5.70
N GLY A 121 16.79 -54.40 -5.91
CA GLY A 121 15.49 -54.19 -6.57
C GLY A 121 14.26 -54.71 -5.81
N ASN A 122 14.43 -55.30 -4.62
CA ASN A 122 13.34 -55.85 -3.80
C ASN A 122 13.48 -55.42 -2.34
N LEU A 123 12.74 -54.36 -1.99
CA LEU A 123 12.73 -53.71 -0.67
C LEU A 123 12.41 -54.65 0.49
N VAL A 124 11.64 -55.72 0.25
CA VAL A 124 11.19 -56.65 1.30
C VAL A 124 12.30 -57.61 1.73
N LYS A 125 13.21 -57.98 0.82
CA LYS A 125 14.40 -58.81 1.17
C LYS A 125 15.43 -58.00 1.95
N CYS A 126 15.67 -56.74 1.57
CA CYS A 126 16.65 -55.87 2.25
C CYS A 126 16.24 -55.56 3.70
N ALA A 127 14.94 -55.42 3.97
CA ALA A 127 14.44 -55.19 5.33
C ALA A 127 14.67 -56.39 6.28
N LYS A 128 14.73 -57.63 5.76
CA LYS A 128 14.96 -58.84 6.58
C LYS A 128 16.42 -59.07 6.95
N GLN A 129 17.38 -58.53 6.18
CA GLN A 129 18.82 -58.68 6.45
C GLN A 129 19.34 -57.72 7.51
N ILE A 130 18.67 -56.58 7.70
CA ILE A 130 18.95 -55.66 8.80
C ILE A 130 18.17 -56.20 9.99
N ASN A 131 18.81 -57.09 10.76
CA ASN A 131 18.23 -57.82 11.88
C ASN A 131 17.88 -56.88 13.06
N ASP A 132 16.90 -56.01 12.86
CA ASP A 132 16.47 -54.96 13.79
C ASP A 132 14.94 -54.82 13.71
N LYS A 133 14.25 -55.20 14.79
CA LYS A 133 12.78 -55.27 14.87
C LYS A 133 12.12 -53.88 14.73
N ASP A 134 12.83 -52.79 15.00
CA ASP A 134 12.28 -51.43 14.94
C ASP A 134 12.24 -50.86 13.51
N CYS A 135 13.19 -51.22 12.65
CA CYS A 135 13.16 -50.83 11.23
C CYS A 135 12.01 -51.52 10.47
N PHE A 136 11.71 -52.78 10.81
CA PHE A 136 10.64 -53.54 10.15
C PHE A 136 9.26 -52.96 10.45
N ARG A 137 9.05 -52.46 11.68
CA ARG A 137 7.80 -51.83 12.11
C ARG A 137 7.48 -50.55 11.33
N TYR A 138 8.49 -49.75 10.99
CA TYR A 138 8.32 -48.52 10.20
C TYR A 138 7.98 -48.80 8.73
N VAL A 139 8.52 -49.86 8.14
CA VAL A 139 8.22 -50.25 6.75
C VAL A 139 6.81 -50.84 6.64
N SER A 140 6.36 -51.61 7.65
CA SER A 140 5.02 -52.20 7.63
C SER A 140 3.90 -51.23 7.99
N THR A 141 4.16 -50.14 8.72
CA THR A 141 3.11 -49.15 9.06
C THR A 141 2.79 -48.15 7.96
N THR A 142 3.53 -48.15 6.84
CA THR A 142 3.33 -47.18 5.74
C THR A 142 2.48 -47.76 4.60
N PHE A 143 2.15 -49.06 4.62
CA PHE A 143 1.30 -49.72 3.65
C PHE A 143 0.41 -50.75 4.37
N PHE A 144 -0.90 -50.68 4.14
CA PHE A 144 -2.00 -51.49 4.69
C PHE A 144 -2.77 -50.90 5.89
N THR A 145 -4.08 -50.79 5.64
CA THR A 145 -5.19 -50.41 6.51
C THR A 145 -5.68 -51.59 7.36
N GLU A 146 -6.31 -51.25 8.49
CA GLU A 146 -7.35 -51.98 9.26
C GLU A 146 -7.03 -52.89 10.48
N PHE A 147 -7.84 -52.60 11.53
CA PHE A 147 -8.44 -53.37 12.63
C PHE A 147 -7.63 -54.30 13.58
N ASP A 148 -7.53 -53.81 14.83
CA ASP A 148 -8.20 -54.29 16.07
C ASP A 148 -7.82 -55.63 16.76
N VAL A 149 -8.11 -55.63 18.07
CA VAL A 149 -8.35 -56.73 19.02
C VAL A 149 -7.20 -57.16 19.96
N ASN A 150 -7.45 -56.88 21.26
CA ASN A 150 -7.15 -57.58 22.52
C ASN A 150 -5.84 -58.36 22.68
N SER A 151 -5.15 -58.16 23.80
CA SER A 151 -5.38 -58.94 25.03
C SER A 151 -4.34 -58.61 26.11
N GLU A 152 -4.82 -58.52 27.36
CA GLU A 152 -4.32 -59.22 28.55
C GLU A 152 -2.80 -59.21 28.85
N LEU A 153 -2.27 -59.18 30.07
CA LEU A 153 -2.65 -59.28 31.48
C LEU A 153 -1.24 -59.16 32.14
N GLU A 154 -0.98 -58.50 33.25
CA GLU A 154 -1.31 -58.86 34.63
C GLU A 154 -0.48 -57.89 35.50
N LYS A 155 -1.12 -57.18 36.44
CA LYS A 155 -1.18 -57.49 37.88
C LYS A 155 0.15 -57.22 38.60
N ASP A 156 0.21 -56.55 39.74
CA ASP A 156 -0.70 -56.59 40.89
C ASP A 156 -0.47 -55.29 41.71
N GLU A 157 -1.52 -54.58 42.12
CA GLU A 157 -2.22 -54.75 43.40
C GLU A 157 -1.40 -54.19 44.59
N THR A 158 -1.94 -53.44 45.56
CA THR A 158 -3.32 -53.30 46.02
C THR A 158 -3.45 -52.16 47.03
N LYS A 159 -4.67 -51.57 47.05
CA LYS A 159 -5.48 -51.19 48.23
C LYS A 159 -5.05 -49.94 49.03
N THR A 160 -5.95 -49.03 49.44
CA THR A 160 -7.42 -48.99 49.37
C THR A 160 -7.92 -47.62 49.85
N ARG A 161 -9.02 -47.18 49.22
CA ARG A 161 -10.24 -46.58 49.82
C ARG A 161 -10.25 -45.12 50.31
N ASP A 162 -11.01 -44.36 49.53
CA ASP A 162 -12.37 -43.87 49.86
C ASP A 162 -12.60 -42.35 49.95
N ASP A 163 -13.65 -41.99 49.22
CA ASP A 163 -14.68 -40.99 49.47
C ASP A 163 -14.39 -39.48 49.31
N SER A 164 -14.83 -39.02 48.13
CA SER A 164 -16.00 -38.14 47.93
C SER A 164 -16.08 -36.78 48.63
N LYS A 165 -16.28 -35.76 47.77
CA LYS A 165 -17.19 -34.60 47.93
C LYS A 165 -17.23 -33.90 49.30
N ASN A 166 -16.80 -32.63 49.34
CA ASN A 166 -17.72 -31.47 49.26
C ASN A 166 -17.06 -30.11 49.60
N ARG A 167 -17.36 -29.15 48.72
CA ARG A 167 -17.90 -27.79 49.00
C ARG A 167 -17.31 -26.91 50.12
N LYS A 168 -16.87 -25.75 49.61
CA LYS A 168 -17.28 -24.36 49.98
C LYS A 168 -16.55 -23.62 51.11
N LYS A 169 -15.93 -22.53 50.66
CA LYS A 169 -16.07 -21.11 51.09
C LYS A 169 -15.58 -20.67 52.48
N HIS A 170 -14.55 -19.82 52.39
CA HIS A 170 -14.27 -18.58 53.15
C HIS A 170 -13.95 -18.71 54.66
N PRO A 171 -13.20 -17.76 55.28
CA PRO A 171 -13.04 -16.35 54.89
C PRO A 171 -11.60 -15.80 54.92
N ALA A 172 -11.49 -14.59 54.36
CA ALA A 172 -10.35 -13.70 54.49
C ALA A 172 -10.22 -13.16 55.92
N LYS A 173 -8.98 -12.90 56.36
CA LYS A 173 -8.60 -11.67 57.07
C LYS A 173 -7.10 -11.55 57.32
N SER A 174 -6.70 -10.28 57.33
CA SER A 174 -5.55 -9.65 58.01
C SER A 174 -4.25 -9.45 57.21
N GLU A 175 -4.12 -8.19 56.82
CA GLU A 175 -2.93 -7.45 56.43
C GLU A 175 -1.80 -7.56 57.46
N LYS A 176 -0.56 -7.63 56.96
CA LYS A 176 0.62 -7.12 57.68
C LYS A 176 1.54 -6.36 56.74
N LYS A 177 1.87 -5.15 57.21
CA LYS A 177 2.76 -4.13 56.66
C LYS A 177 4.12 -4.69 56.26
N LEU A 178 4.60 -4.28 55.08
CA LEU A 178 5.98 -4.46 54.62
C LEU A 178 6.72 -3.13 54.76
N THR A 179 7.82 -3.16 55.50
CA THR A 179 8.82 -2.10 55.65
C THR A 179 9.73 -2.04 54.42
N GLU A 180 10.16 -0.82 54.11
CA GLU A 180 11.12 -0.45 53.08
C GLU A 180 12.50 -1.08 53.32
N ASN A 181 13.03 -1.71 52.27
CA ASN A 181 14.38 -1.49 51.68
C ASN A 181 14.85 -2.76 50.97
N ASP A 182 14.77 -2.76 49.64
CA ASP A 182 15.92 -3.16 48.83
C ASP A 182 15.73 -2.70 47.37
N GLU A 183 16.47 -1.64 47.03
CA GLU A 183 16.66 -1.16 45.66
C GLU A 183 17.57 -2.13 44.90
N SER A 184 17.07 -2.77 43.84
CA SER A 184 17.85 -3.04 42.61
C SER A 184 17.03 -3.74 41.52
N MET A 185 15.86 -3.20 41.17
CA MET A 185 15.30 -3.41 39.83
C MET A 185 15.24 -2.08 39.10
N LYS A 186 16.36 -1.72 38.45
CA LYS A 186 16.35 -0.68 37.41
C LYS A 186 15.40 -1.12 36.31
N LYS A 187 14.14 -0.67 36.39
CA LYS A 187 13.26 -0.50 35.24
C LYS A 187 14.02 0.34 34.23
N ARG A 188 14.67 -0.29 33.26
CA ARG A 188 15.02 0.40 32.02
C ARG A 188 13.69 0.69 31.32
N GLU A 189 13.12 1.86 31.60
CA GLU A 189 12.10 2.48 30.78
C GLU A 189 12.68 2.66 29.37
N ILE A 190 12.42 1.69 28.50
CA ILE A 190 12.64 1.85 27.07
C ILE A 190 11.46 2.68 26.58
N CYS A 191 11.64 4.00 26.48
CA CYS A 191 10.65 4.88 25.86
C CYS A 191 10.41 4.43 24.41
N PRO A 192 9.15 4.21 23.97
CA PRO A 192 8.86 3.72 22.64
C PRO A 192 9.00 4.85 21.63
N ILE A 193 10.19 4.97 21.02
CA ILE A 193 10.36 5.75 19.80
C ILE A 193 9.46 5.12 18.74
N ILE A 194 8.58 5.89 18.09
CA ILE A 194 7.87 5.44 16.88
C ILE A 194 8.95 4.95 15.92
N THR A 195 9.01 3.65 15.70
CA THR A 195 10.04 3.06 14.85
C THR A 195 9.35 2.07 13.94
N LYS A 196 9.66 2.18 12.65
CA LYS A 196 9.31 1.15 11.69
C LYS A 196 10.18 -0.07 11.99
N GLN A 197 9.76 -0.86 12.96
CA GLN A 197 10.47 -2.07 13.39
C GLN A 197 10.26 -3.14 12.31
N ALA A 198 11.27 -3.32 11.47
CA ALA A 198 11.34 -4.36 10.46
C ALA A 198 12.42 -5.36 10.86
N CYS A 199 12.12 -6.64 10.67
CA CYS A 199 13.06 -7.74 10.83
C CYS A 199 13.76 -7.96 9.49
N LYS A 200 15.09 -7.92 9.49
CA LYS A 200 15.89 -8.40 8.37
C LYS A 200 16.19 -9.88 8.56
N PHE A 201 15.97 -10.67 7.53
CA PHE A 201 16.25 -12.11 7.57
C PHE A 201 16.59 -12.61 6.18
N SER A 202 17.28 -13.74 6.13
CA SER A 202 17.65 -14.39 4.88
C SER A 202 17.26 -15.86 4.89
N MET A 203 17.16 -16.45 3.71
CA MET A 203 17.00 -17.89 3.54
C MET A 203 17.86 -18.34 2.37
N THR A 204 18.50 -19.49 2.57
CA THR A 204 19.29 -20.15 1.54
C THR A 204 18.48 -21.28 0.91
N PHE A 205 18.55 -21.40 -0.41
CA PHE A 205 18.05 -22.53 -1.18
C PHE A 205 19.23 -23.28 -1.78
N SER A 206 19.28 -24.59 -1.54
CA SER A 206 20.27 -25.50 -2.12
C SER A 206 19.57 -26.67 -2.80
N HIS A 207 20.22 -27.27 -3.79
CA HIS A 207 19.65 -28.43 -4.48
C HIS A 207 19.35 -29.57 -3.50
N GLY A 208 18.14 -30.13 -3.58
CA GLY A 208 17.66 -31.19 -2.69
C GLY A 208 17.14 -30.73 -1.33
N GLN A 209 17.14 -29.42 -1.03
CA GLN A 209 16.61 -28.90 0.22
C GLN A 209 15.10 -29.16 0.34
N VAL A 210 14.67 -29.60 1.52
CA VAL A 210 13.25 -29.82 1.83
C VAL A 210 12.59 -28.51 2.20
N VAL A 211 11.46 -28.21 1.58
CA VAL A 211 10.63 -27.04 1.87
C VAL A 211 9.19 -27.46 2.16
N ALA A 212 8.54 -26.76 3.09
CA ALA A 212 7.14 -26.96 3.41
C ALA A 212 6.26 -26.06 2.53
N LEU A 213 5.38 -26.67 1.74
CA LEU A 213 4.56 -26.00 0.75
C LEU A 213 3.08 -26.30 0.98
N GLN A 214 2.24 -25.29 0.80
CA GLN A 214 0.79 -25.48 0.69
C GLN A 214 0.38 -25.41 -0.77
N LEU A 215 -0.46 -26.35 -1.19
CA LEU A 215 -1.08 -26.33 -2.50
C LEU A 215 -2.54 -25.91 -2.38
N SER A 216 -3.01 -25.10 -3.33
CA SER A 216 -4.42 -24.91 -3.64
C SER A 216 -4.76 -25.58 -4.96
N ALA A 217 -6.05 -25.70 -5.26
CA ALA A 217 -6.52 -26.12 -6.58
C ALA A 217 -6.88 -24.86 -7.38
N ASN A 218 -6.31 -24.72 -8.58
CA ASN A 218 -6.65 -23.66 -9.52
C ASN A 218 -7.19 -24.25 -10.82
N VAL A 219 -8.15 -23.59 -11.46
CA VAL A 219 -8.71 -24.06 -12.73
C VAL A 219 -7.79 -23.58 -13.86
N GLN A 220 -7.09 -24.52 -14.50
CA GLN A 220 -6.30 -24.26 -15.70
C GLN A 220 -6.94 -24.99 -16.88
N LYS A 221 -7.32 -24.25 -17.93
CA LYS A 221 -7.97 -24.81 -19.13
C LYS A 221 -9.18 -25.72 -18.81
N GLY A 222 -9.96 -25.37 -17.78
CA GLY A 222 -11.12 -26.13 -17.33
C GLY A 222 -10.82 -27.31 -16.39
N ILE A 223 -9.54 -27.56 -16.06
CA ILE A 223 -9.12 -28.67 -15.19
C ILE A 223 -8.60 -28.12 -13.86
N LEU A 224 -9.06 -28.70 -12.75
CA LEU A 224 -8.51 -28.40 -11.43
C LEU A 224 -7.09 -28.95 -11.33
N THR A 225 -6.13 -28.04 -11.26
CA THR A 225 -4.69 -28.33 -11.22
C THR A 225 -4.12 -27.85 -9.89
N PRO A 226 -3.27 -28.64 -9.20
CA PRO A 226 -2.63 -28.21 -7.97
C PRO A 226 -1.66 -27.06 -8.27
N TYR A 227 -1.60 -26.08 -7.38
CA TYR A 227 -0.69 -24.94 -7.52
C TYR A 227 -0.20 -24.46 -6.16
N LEU A 228 1.04 -23.94 -6.10
CA LEU A 228 1.60 -23.31 -4.90
C LEU A 228 0.72 -22.17 -4.38
N GLN A 229 0.26 -22.33 -3.13
CA GLN A 229 -0.54 -21.35 -2.40
C GLN A 229 0.28 -20.60 -1.36
N THR A 230 1.06 -21.32 -0.53
CA THR A 230 1.93 -20.73 0.48
C THR A 230 3.29 -21.41 0.55
N LEU A 231 4.29 -20.63 0.94
CA LEU A 231 5.62 -21.11 1.32
C LEU A 231 5.81 -20.84 2.81
N ASP A 232 6.00 -21.90 3.57
CA ASP A 232 6.28 -21.83 5.00
C ASP A 232 7.80 -21.73 5.20
N MET A 233 8.28 -20.53 5.51
CA MET A 233 9.71 -20.26 5.71
C MET A 233 10.13 -20.66 7.12
N THR A 234 9.34 -20.23 8.11
CA THR A 234 9.53 -20.55 9.52
C THR A 234 8.16 -20.78 10.17
N GLN A 235 8.14 -21.16 11.46
CA GLN A 235 6.88 -21.25 12.21
C GLN A 235 6.10 -19.92 12.20
N ASN A 236 6.83 -18.78 12.16
CA ASN A 236 6.30 -17.44 12.32
C ASN A 236 6.25 -16.62 11.01
N VAL A 237 6.87 -17.10 9.94
CA VAL A 237 6.93 -16.40 8.65
C VAL A 237 6.43 -17.34 7.57
N LYS A 238 5.27 -16.98 7.02
CA LYS A 238 4.62 -17.68 5.92
C LYS A 238 4.33 -16.66 4.84
N PHE A 239 4.66 -16.99 3.60
CA PHE A 239 4.33 -16.15 2.44
C PHE A 239 3.15 -16.77 1.72
N CYS A 240 2.11 -15.97 1.46
CA CYS A 240 1.07 -16.37 0.55
C CYS A 240 1.54 -16.03 -0.87
N ILE A 241 1.75 -17.04 -1.70
CA ILE A 241 2.18 -16.87 -3.08
C ILE A 241 0.95 -16.52 -3.95
N GLU A 242 -0.21 -17.05 -3.58
CA GLU A 242 -1.44 -16.92 -4.38
C GLU A 242 -1.88 -15.47 -4.59
N HIS A 243 -1.98 -14.67 -3.52
CA HIS A 243 -2.32 -13.24 -3.64
C HIS A 243 -1.18 -12.36 -4.19
N MET A 244 0.04 -12.88 -4.28
CA MET A 244 1.17 -12.17 -4.92
C MET A 244 1.16 -12.42 -6.43
N ARG A 245 0.77 -13.64 -6.85
CA ARG A 245 0.62 -14.04 -8.24
C ARG A 245 -0.64 -13.45 -8.87
N ASP A 246 -1.78 -13.62 -8.20
CA ASP A 246 -3.09 -13.16 -8.69
C ASP A 246 -3.78 -12.23 -7.66
N PRO A 247 -3.26 -11.01 -7.41
CA PRO A 247 -3.78 -10.12 -6.37
C PRO A 247 -5.26 -9.80 -6.54
N VAL A 248 -5.67 -9.48 -7.77
CA VAL A 248 -7.06 -9.09 -8.10
C VAL A 248 -8.03 -10.22 -7.78
N LEU A 249 -7.82 -11.42 -8.33
CA LEU A 249 -8.71 -12.57 -8.12
C LEU A 249 -8.81 -12.97 -6.64
N CYS A 250 -7.78 -12.67 -5.86
CA CYS A 250 -7.72 -13.00 -4.45
C CYS A 250 -8.44 -11.99 -3.55
N LEU A 251 -8.34 -10.70 -3.84
CA LEU A 251 -8.66 -9.62 -2.88
C LEU A 251 -9.74 -8.65 -3.39
N GLU A 252 -10.03 -8.66 -4.68
CA GLU A 252 -11.02 -7.78 -5.31
C GLU A 252 -11.96 -8.49 -6.28
N LYS A 253 -13.05 -7.79 -6.62
CA LYS A 253 -13.96 -8.26 -7.67
C LYS A 253 -13.36 -7.90 -9.03
N TYR A 254 -13.26 -8.90 -9.88
CA TYR A 254 -12.81 -8.71 -11.26
C TYR A 254 -13.88 -7.94 -12.05
N SER A 255 -13.49 -6.83 -12.69
CA SER A 255 -14.38 -6.09 -13.57
C SER A 255 -14.30 -6.59 -15.02
N VAL A 256 -15.42 -6.49 -15.72
CA VAL A 256 -15.53 -6.79 -17.16
C VAL A 256 -16.07 -5.59 -17.96
N GLU A 257 -16.45 -4.51 -17.28
CA GLU A 257 -17.05 -3.34 -17.90
C GLU A 257 -15.96 -2.39 -18.41
N LYS A 258 -16.10 -1.98 -19.68
CA LYS A 258 -15.21 -1.01 -20.32
C LYS A 258 -15.66 0.42 -20.00
N THR A 259 -14.72 1.35 -19.94
CA THR A 259 -15.00 2.80 -19.84
C THR A 259 -15.86 3.28 -21.02
N LYS A 260 -16.65 4.33 -20.76
CA LYS A 260 -17.61 4.89 -21.71
C LYS A 260 -17.21 6.32 -22.08
N SER A 261 -17.67 6.77 -23.24
CA SER A 261 -17.58 8.18 -23.64
C SER A 261 -18.43 9.06 -22.72
N VAL A 262 -19.68 8.69 -22.48
CA VAL A 262 -20.61 9.44 -21.62
C VAL A 262 -21.23 8.50 -20.59
N TYR A 263 -21.61 9.06 -19.44
CA TYR A 263 -22.28 8.34 -18.36
C TYR A 263 -23.61 9.02 -18.03
N GLU A 264 -24.66 8.23 -17.85
CA GLU A 264 -26.01 8.68 -17.54
C GLU A 264 -26.08 9.37 -16.17
N ASN A 265 -25.36 8.84 -15.19
CA ASN A 265 -25.37 9.33 -13.82
C ASN A 265 -24.10 8.95 -13.05
N VAL A 266 -23.96 9.52 -11.85
CA VAL A 266 -22.83 9.26 -10.95
C VAL A 266 -22.74 7.80 -10.52
N THR A 267 -23.87 7.10 -10.39
CA THR A 267 -23.90 5.69 -9.99
C THR A 267 -23.29 4.80 -11.06
N GLU A 268 -23.61 5.04 -12.34
CA GLU A 268 -23.00 4.35 -13.46
C GLU A 268 -21.49 4.65 -13.56
N TYR A 269 -21.10 5.92 -13.45
CA TYR A 269 -19.69 6.32 -13.44
C TYR A 269 -18.91 5.57 -12.35
N LYS A 270 -19.43 5.58 -11.13
CA LYS A 270 -18.86 4.86 -9.98
C LYS A 270 -18.82 3.35 -10.23
N GLY A 271 -19.89 2.77 -10.76
CA GLY A 271 -20.03 1.33 -11.02
C GLY A 271 -18.95 0.81 -11.96
N ILE A 272 -18.53 1.62 -12.94
CA ILE A 272 -17.46 1.27 -13.88
C ILE A 272 -16.08 1.57 -13.29
N TRP A 273 -15.85 2.79 -12.81
CA TRP A 273 -14.49 3.23 -12.43
C TRP A 273 -13.98 2.69 -11.11
N LEU A 274 -14.84 2.52 -10.10
CA LEU A 274 -14.40 2.07 -8.76
C LEU A 274 -13.78 0.67 -8.80
N PRO A 275 -14.38 -0.34 -9.48
CA PRO A 275 -13.74 -1.64 -9.65
C PRO A 275 -12.41 -1.57 -10.39
N LEU A 276 -12.27 -0.73 -11.43
CA LEU A 276 -11.00 -0.57 -12.16
C LEU A 276 -9.89 -0.03 -11.25
N VAL A 277 -10.21 1.00 -10.45
CA VAL A 277 -9.26 1.57 -9.48
C VAL A 277 -8.89 0.52 -8.42
N GLN A 278 -9.85 -0.21 -7.87
CA GLN A 278 -9.60 -1.26 -6.88
C GLN A 278 -8.69 -2.37 -7.42
N MET A 279 -8.87 -2.77 -8.68
CA MET A 279 -7.98 -3.73 -9.35
C MET A 279 -6.55 -3.20 -9.52
N GLU A 280 -6.34 -1.89 -9.61
CA GLU A 280 -5.00 -1.29 -9.65
C GLU A 280 -4.42 -1.11 -8.23
N SER A 281 -5.23 -0.61 -7.28
CA SER A 281 -4.86 -0.42 -5.88
C SER A 281 -4.28 -1.69 -5.24
N VAL A 282 -4.87 -2.86 -5.56
CA VAL A 282 -4.41 -4.15 -5.04
C VAL A 282 -3.02 -4.54 -5.57
N MET A 283 -2.72 -4.23 -6.84
CA MET A 283 -1.40 -4.48 -7.44
C MET A 283 -0.32 -3.68 -6.72
N GLY A 284 -0.60 -2.41 -6.41
CA GLY A 284 0.27 -1.58 -5.59
C GLY A 284 0.42 -2.13 -4.17
N ALA A 285 -0.68 -2.49 -3.51
CA ALA A 285 -0.68 -2.92 -2.11
C ALA A 285 0.16 -4.18 -1.84
N VAL A 286 0.20 -5.15 -2.77
CA VAL A 286 1.01 -6.38 -2.62
C VAL A 286 2.51 -6.14 -2.82
N GLN A 287 2.88 -5.11 -3.58
CA GLN A 287 4.27 -4.70 -3.78
C GLN A 287 4.81 -3.87 -2.62
N MET A 288 3.93 -3.19 -1.88
CA MET A 288 4.30 -2.38 -0.72
C MET A 288 4.77 -3.23 0.49
N ASP A 289 5.24 -2.54 1.52
CA ASP A 289 5.67 -3.16 2.77
C ASP A 289 4.47 -3.78 3.52
N THR A 290 4.50 -5.11 3.65
CA THR A 290 3.45 -5.89 4.29
C THR A 290 3.70 -6.07 5.79
N ILE A 291 2.62 -6.09 6.56
CA ILE A 291 2.67 -6.20 8.02
C ILE A 291 2.12 -7.57 8.42
N LEU A 292 2.95 -8.37 9.09
CA LEU A 292 2.58 -9.69 9.60
C LEU A 292 2.40 -9.65 11.11
N ILE A 293 1.24 -10.06 11.61
CA ILE A 293 0.90 -10.10 13.03
C ILE A 293 0.51 -11.53 13.41
N ASN A 294 1.43 -12.21 14.09
CA ASN A 294 1.25 -13.58 14.56
C ASN A 294 0.43 -13.63 15.85
N GLU A 295 -0.21 -14.78 16.08
CA GLU A 295 -0.94 -15.12 17.31
C GLU A 295 -2.15 -14.21 17.60
N THR A 296 -2.66 -13.51 16.59
CA THR A 296 -3.84 -12.64 16.72
C THR A 296 -5.07 -13.48 17.02
N HIS A 297 -5.74 -13.20 18.13
CA HIS A 297 -7.00 -13.84 18.44
C HIS A 297 -8.11 -13.25 17.58
N VAL A 298 -8.62 -14.05 16.64
CA VAL A 298 -9.71 -13.67 15.74
C VAL A 298 -10.97 -14.42 16.16
N MET A 299 -12.04 -13.67 16.40
CA MET A 299 -13.38 -14.19 16.63
C MET A 299 -14.07 -14.37 15.28
N PHE A 300 -14.60 -15.56 15.00
CA PHE A 300 -15.41 -15.82 13.82
C PHE A 300 -16.86 -16.09 14.22
N GLY A 301 -17.79 -15.36 13.61
CA GLY A 301 -19.23 -15.61 13.69
C GLY A 301 -19.72 -16.36 12.44
N GLU A 302 -21.02 -16.24 12.15
CA GLU A 302 -21.64 -16.93 11.01
C GLU A 302 -21.37 -16.25 9.67
N ARG A 303 -21.35 -14.91 9.65
CA ARG A 303 -21.13 -14.09 8.44
C ARG A 303 -20.17 -12.93 8.69
N ASP A 304 -19.52 -12.95 9.84
CA ASP A 304 -18.69 -11.86 10.32
C ASP A 304 -17.51 -12.41 11.15
N GLY A 305 -16.56 -11.55 11.43
CA GLY A 305 -15.48 -11.84 12.34
C GLY A 305 -14.85 -10.56 12.84
N HIS A 306 -14.12 -10.61 13.94
CA HIS A 306 -13.41 -9.43 14.43
C HIS A 306 -12.17 -9.80 15.23
N PHE A 307 -11.23 -8.87 15.27
CA PHE A 307 -10.08 -8.92 16.16
C PHE A 307 -9.72 -7.51 16.62
N TYR A 308 -8.90 -7.44 17.66
CA TYR A 308 -8.49 -6.19 18.28
C TYR A 308 -6.98 -6.01 18.11
N LEU A 309 -6.57 -4.82 17.70
CA LEU A 309 -5.18 -4.39 17.73
C LEU A 309 -5.16 -3.10 18.55
N GLY A 310 -4.51 -3.09 19.72
CA GLY A 310 -4.49 -1.90 20.58
C GLY A 310 -4.03 -0.64 19.83
N SER A 311 -4.62 0.51 20.15
CA SER A 311 -4.23 1.80 19.54
C SER A 311 -2.75 2.09 19.77
N GLU A 312 -2.28 1.90 21.00
CA GLU A 312 -0.86 2.01 21.38
C GLU A 312 0.03 1.07 20.55
N PHE A 313 -0.37 -0.21 20.41
CA PHE A 313 0.36 -1.18 19.58
C PHE A 313 0.53 -0.68 18.14
N CYS A 314 -0.54 -0.15 17.53
CA CYS A 314 -0.53 0.35 16.17
C CYS A 314 0.34 1.60 16.04
N GLU A 315 0.22 2.53 16.99
CA GLU A 315 0.86 3.85 16.92
C GLU A 315 2.37 3.78 17.19
N GLU A 316 2.81 3.01 18.18
CA GLU A 316 4.24 2.75 18.44
C GLU A 316 4.95 2.13 17.23
N ARG A 317 4.23 1.27 16.49
CA ARG A 317 4.77 0.52 15.36
C ARG A 317 4.59 1.25 14.04
N ASN A 318 3.92 2.40 14.00
CA ASN A 318 3.54 3.10 12.76
C ASN A 318 2.68 2.22 11.82
N ILE A 319 1.69 1.54 12.38
CA ILE A 319 0.61 0.86 11.64
C ILE A 319 -0.54 1.86 11.55
N ASP A 320 -0.67 2.52 10.40
CA ASP A 320 -1.82 3.40 10.18
C ASP A 320 -3.00 2.54 9.71
N LEU A 321 -3.98 2.37 10.59
CA LEU A 321 -5.25 1.71 10.30
C LEU A 321 -6.41 2.71 10.26
N LYS A 322 -6.11 4.01 10.31
CA LYS A 322 -7.17 5.03 10.36
C LYS A 322 -7.89 5.02 9.02
N ASN A 323 -9.22 5.01 9.09
CA ASN A 323 -10.05 5.11 7.89
C ASN A 323 -9.92 6.54 7.33
N THR A 324 -9.13 6.71 6.27
CA THR A 324 -8.96 7.99 5.58
C THR A 324 -10.23 8.45 4.85
N GLY A 325 -11.26 7.59 4.75
CA GLY A 325 -12.60 7.93 4.22
C GLY A 325 -13.32 9.01 5.02
N ILE A 326 -13.03 9.13 6.31
CA ILE A 326 -13.79 9.95 7.27
C ILE A 326 -13.62 11.47 7.02
N ARG A 327 -12.71 11.89 6.14
CA ARG A 327 -12.42 13.34 5.91
C ARG A 327 -12.34 13.76 4.44
N PHE A 328 -12.68 12.88 3.50
CA PHE A 328 -12.50 13.20 2.08
C PHE A 328 -13.44 14.32 1.57
N LEU A 329 -14.53 14.64 2.30
CA LEU A 329 -15.42 15.76 1.97
C LEU A 329 -15.85 16.60 3.20
N ASP A 330 -15.11 16.53 4.32
CA ASP A 330 -15.55 17.09 5.62
C ASP A 330 -16.97 16.63 6.00
N VAL A 331 -17.32 15.37 5.72
CA VAL A 331 -18.49 14.78 6.36
C VAL A 331 -18.13 14.65 7.82
N ASP A 332 -18.65 15.54 8.67
CA ASP A 332 -18.54 15.40 10.11
C ASP A 332 -19.39 14.19 10.50
N ILE A 333 -18.75 13.02 10.50
CA ILE A 333 -19.41 11.78 10.89
C ILE A 333 -19.97 11.92 12.31
N ASP A 334 -19.40 12.80 13.14
CA ASP A 334 -19.90 13.05 14.49
C ASP A 334 -21.23 13.82 14.52
N SER A 335 -21.56 14.57 13.47
CA SER A 335 -22.88 15.20 13.30
C SER A 335 -23.94 14.27 12.71
N ILE A 336 -23.57 13.06 12.26
CA ILE A 336 -24.49 12.07 11.67
C ILE A 336 -24.96 11.10 12.77
N PRO A 337 -26.26 10.77 12.85
CA PRO A 337 -26.76 9.75 13.78
C PRO A 337 -25.97 8.44 13.66
N PHE A 338 -25.61 7.83 14.79
CA PHE A 338 -24.72 6.66 14.82
C PHE A 338 -25.18 5.51 13.91
N GLU A 339 -26.49 5.34 13.76
CA GLU A 339 -27.10 4.31 12.92
C GLU A 339 -26.82 4.52 11.42
N ASP A 340 -26.77 5.78 10.98
CA ASP A 340 -26.54 6.21 9.59
C ASP A 340 -25.05 6.34 9.23
N ARG A 341 -24.17 6.45 10.23
CA ARG A 341 -22.70 6.51 10.01
C ARG A 341 -22.19 5.32 9.21
N ARG A 342 -22.87 4.17 9.29
CA ARG A 342 -22.55 2.94 8.52
C ARG A 342 -22.47 3.18 7.02
N MET A 343 -23.26 4.10 6.46
CA MET A 343 -23.25 4.42 5.02
C MET A 343 -22.02 5.25 4.59
N TYR A 344 -21.31 5.86 5.54
CA TYR A 344 -20.17 6.75 5.30
C TYR A 344 -18.81 6.11 5.62
N TYR A 345 -18.79 4.84 6.02
CA TYR A 345 -17.54 4.11 6.11
C TYR A 345 -17.14 3.59 4.74
N VAL A 346 -15.87 3.80 4.41
CA VAL A 346 -15.29 3.19 3.21
C VAL A 346 -14.80 1.79 3.58
N PRO A 347 -15.37 0.72 2.99
CA PRO A 347 -14.89 -0.64 3.21
C PRO A 347 -13.50 -0.81 2.59
N LYS A 348 -12.68 -1.71 3.15
CA LYS A 348 -11.34 -2.07 2.64
C LYS A 348 -10.36 -0.89 2.52
N SER A 349 -10.12 -0.17 3.60
CA SER A 349 -9.03 0.83 3.63
C SER A 349 -7.66 0.20 3.36
N HIS A 350 -7.47 -1.07 3.73
CA HIS A 350 -6.31 -1.89 3.38
C HIS A 350 -6.81 -3.24 2.84
N TYR A 351 -5.91 -4.21 2.66
CA TYR A 351 -6.30 -5.61 2.47
C TYR A 351 -5.85 -6.47 3.65
N LEU A 352 -6.68 -7.46 3.99
CA LEU A 352 -6.41 -8.40 5.08
C LEU A 352 -6.35 -9.83 4.54
N CYS A 353 -5.34 -10.56 4.97
CA CYS A 353 -5.21 -12.00 4.77
C CYS A 353 -5.06 -12.66 6.14
N ILE A 354 -6.01 -13.52 6.52
CA ILE A 354 -5.98 -14.22 7.81
C ILE A 354 -5.68 -15.68 7.58
N ARG A 355 -4.65 -16.19 8.24
CA ARG A 355 -4.30 -17.60 8.22
C ARG A 355 -4.79 -18.23 9.51
N CYS A 356 -5.74 -19.14 9.39
CA CYS A 356 -6.37 -19.85 10.50
C CYS A 356 -5.78 -21.25 10.64
N PRO A 357 -5.49 -21.72 11.87
CA PRO A 357 -5.00 -23.08 12.06
C PRO A 357 -6.11 -24.13 11.87
N ILE A 358 -5.80 -25.22 11.17
CA ILE A 358 -6.65 -26.40 10.95
C ILE A 358 -5.96 -27.63 11.54
N SER A 359 -6.73 -28.53 12.15
CA SER A 359 -6.26 -29.82 12.64
C SER A 359 -6.08 -30.82 11.50
N LYS A 360 -4.90 -31.44 11.39
CA LYS A 360 -4.59 -32.44 10.34
C LYS A 360 -5.46 -33.70 10.41
N LYS A 361 -6.02 -34.04 11.58
CA LYS A 361 -6.76 -35.29 11.81
C LYS A 361 -8.24 -35.25 11.43
N LYS A 362 -8.88 -34.08 11.52
CA LYS A 362 -10.34 -33.93 11.28
C LYS A 362 -10.68 -32.97 10.15
N MET A 363 -9.70 -32.25 9.59
CA MET A 363 -9.94 -31.12 8.68
C MET A 363 -10.87 -30.03 9.28
N GLU A 364 -11.00 -30.02 10.61
CA GLU A 364 -11.74 -29.03 11.39
C GLU A 364 -10.76 -28.01 11.98
N PHE A 365 -11.25 -26.81 12.30
CA PHE A 365 -10.43 -25.76 12.91
C PHE A 365 -9.81 -26.26 14.22
N ALA A 366 -8.50 -26.03 14.38
CA ALA A 366 -7.77 -26.59 15.50
C ALA A 366 -8.06 -25.82 16.80
N ASP A 367 -8.49 -26.54 17.84
CA ASP A 367 -8.75 -25.98 19.17
C ASP A 367 -7.47 -25.39 19.82
N GLU A 368 -7.63 -24.44 20.74
CA GLU A 368 -6.50 -23.71 21.37
C GLU A 368 -5.54 -24.65 22.14
N LYS A 369 -6.02 -25.81 22.57
CA LYS A 369 -5.28 -26.82 23.35
C LYS A 369 -4.42 -27.77 22.52
N GLN A 370 -4.52 -27.76 21.19
CA GLN A 370 -3.73 -28.65 20.33
C GLN A 370 -2.35 -28.06 20.02
N ASP A 371 -1.30 -28.89 20.00
CA ASP A 371 0.08 -28.49 19.74
C ASP A 371 0.25 -27.87 18.33
N ILE A 372 0.89 -26.69 18.28
CA ILE A 372 1.05 -25.84 17.09
C ILE A 372 1.92 -26.53 16.03
N SER A 373 2.85 -27.40 16.46
CA SER A 373 3.77 -28.17 15.60
C SER A 373 3.06 -29.09 14.59
N SER A 374 1.79 -29.43 14.84
CA SER A 374 1.01 -30.41 14.08
C SER A 374 -0.10 -29.82 13.20
N LYS A 375 -0.23 -28.48 13.10
CA LYS A 375 -1.37 -27.80 12.44
C LYS A 375 -1.09 -27.44 10.98
N SER A 376 -2.10 -27.52 10.12
CA SER A 376 -2.11 -26.92 8.77
C SER A 376 -2.79 -25.54 8.80
N TRP A 377 -2.74 -24.75 7.74
CA TRP A 377 -3.31 -23.40 7.71
C TRP A 377 -4.36 -23.23 6.61
N LYS A 378 -5.52 -22.63 6.92
CA LYS A 378 -6.47 -22.13 5.92
C LYS A 378 -6.19 -20.65 5.72
N LEU A 379 -5.98 -20.25 4.48
CA LEU A 379 -5.99 -18.83 4.14
C LEU A 379 -7.45 -18.37 4.00
N TRP A 380 -7.74 -17.24 4.62
CA TRP A 380 -9.04 -16.59 4.62
C TRP A 380 -8.88 -15.12 4.27
N ARG A 381 -9.85 -14.59 3.52
CA ARG A 381 -9.85 -13.22 3.01
C ARG A 381 -11.27 -12.65 3.20
N PRO A 382 -11.44 -11.53 3.92
CA PRO A 382 -12.75 -10.91 4.07
C PRO A 382 -13.17 -10.22 2.78
N ASP A 383 -14.45 -10.36 2.40
CA ASP A 383 -15.02 -9.66 1.24
C ASP A 383 -15.21 -8.18 1.49
N GLU A 384 -15.53 -7.81 2.73
CA GLU A 384 -15.63 -6.42 3.20
C GLU A 384 -15.15 -6.35 4.64
N TYR A 385 -14.59 -5.22 5.06
CA TYR A 385 -14.29 -5.02 6.47
C TYR A 385 -14.22 -3.54 6.81
N TYR A 386 -14.44 -3.26 8.09
CA TYR A 386 -14.59 -1.93 8.68
C TYR A 386 -13.68 -1.82 9.89
N ILE A 387 -12.87 -0.77 9.92
CA ILE A 387 -12.00 -0.48 11.06
C ILE A 387 -12.72 0.52 11.96
N TRP A 388 -13.02 0.11 13.20
CA TRP A 388 -13.63 0.95 14.21
C TRP A 388 -12.53 1.63 15.02
N SER A 389 -12.24 2.88 14.67
CA SER A 389 -11.15 3.67 15.26
C SER A 389 -11.32 3.95 16.75
N THR A 390 -12.56 4.01 17.26
CA THR A 390 -12.86 4.34 18.66
C THR A 390 -12.43 3.25 19.65
N HIS A 391 -12.31 1.99 19.21
CA HIS A 391 -11.97 0.85 20.07
C HIS A 391 -10.84 -0.03 19.52
N ALA A 392 -10.18 0.43 18.45
CA ALA A 392 -9.15 -0.32 17.74
C ALA A 392 -9.60 -1.76 17.36
N LYS A 393 -10.92 -1.89 17.09
CA LYS A 393 -11.59 -3.12 16.70
C LYS A 393 -11.66 -3.17 15.19
N ILE A 394 -11.12 -4.22 14.60
CA ILE A 394 -11.26 -4.50 13.17
C ILE A 394 -12.39 -5.50 13.03
N SER A 395 -13.52 -5.05 12.47
CA SER A 395 -14.68 -5.89 12.22
C SER A 395 -14.73 -6.23 10.73
N MET A 396 -14.95 -7.48 10.41
CA MET A 396 -14.88 -8.03 9.07
C MET A 396 -16.22 -8.65 8.74
N LEU A 397 -16.68 -8.42 7.52
CA LEU A 397 -17.91 -8.95 6.95
C LEU A 397 -17.58 -9.93 5.83
N VAL A 398 -18.31 -11.03 5.81
CA VAL A 398 -18.13 -12.10 4.84
C VAL A 398 -19.36 -12.15 3.95
N ASN A 399 -19.14 -12.00 2.65
CA ASN A 399 -20.21 -12.11 1.68
C ASN A 399 -20.40 -13.59 1.34
N GLN A 400 -21.63 -14.07 1.45
CA GLN A 400 -21.94 -15.50 1.43
C GLN A 400 -21.76 -16.10 0.04
N ARG A 401 -20.56 -16.58 -0.32
CA ARG A 401 -20.41 -17.58 -1.41
C ARG A 401 -19.38 -18.69 -1.20
N LYS A 402 -18.41 -18.63 -0.27
CA LYS A 402 -17.26 -19.58 -0.34
C LYS A 402 -16.58 -20.15 0.92
N THR A 403 -17.01 -19.93 2.17
CA THR A 403 -16.31 -20.58 3.31
C THR A 403 -17.18 -20.94 4.51
N ASP A 404 -17.08 -22.19 4.97
CA ASP A 404 -17.38 -22.57 6.35
C ASP A 404 -16.43 -21.83 7.28
N LEU A 405 -16.95 -20.80 7.96
CA LEU A 405 -16.23 -20.10 9.01
C LEU A 405 -16.15 -20.99 10.25
N PRO A 406 -15.10 -20.82 11.07
CA PRO A 406 -14.92 -21.61 12.30
C PRO A 406 -16.03 -21.48 13.33
N ARG A 407 -16.78 -20.38 13.30
CA ARG A 407 -17.75 -19.99 14.34
C ARG A 407 -17.17 -20.04 15.76
N THR A 408 -15.86 -19.84 15.88
CA THR A 408 -15.11 -19.93 17.14
C THR A 408 -13.95 -18.94 17.17
N LYS A 409 -13.33 -18.79 18.34
CA LYS A 409 -12.12 -17.99 18.54
C LYS A 409 -10.89 -18.81 18.13
N LEU A 410 -10.07 -18.27 17.24
CA LEU A 410 -8.82 -18.91 16.82
C LEU A 410 -7.63 -17.97 16.98
N LYS A 411 -6.46 -18.56 17.29
CA LYS A 411 -5.16 -17.87 17.19
C LYS A 411 -4.68 -17.93 15.75
N CYS A 412 -4.80 -16.81 15.05
CA CYS A 412 -4.49 -16.66 13.63
C CYS A 412 -3.23 -15.83 13.40
N CYS A 413 -2.68 -15.96 12.20
CA CYS A 413 -1.70 -15.03 11.66
C CYS A 413 -2.44 -14.06 10.74
N VAL A 414 -2.32 -12.75 10.99
CA VAL A 414 -2.97 -11.69 10.20
C VAL A 414 -1.90 -10.97 9.40
N GLU A 415 -2.10 -10.90 8.09
CA GLU A 415 -1.29 -10.15 7.15
C GLU A 415 -2.08 -8.94 6.65
N ILE A 416 -1.49 -7.75 6.78
CA ILE A 416 -2.07 -6.48 6.34
C ILE A 416 -1.27 -5.98 5.14
N LEU A 417 -1.95 -5.81 4.01
CA LEU A 417 -1.39 -5.22 2.80
C LEU A 417 -1.90 -3.77 2.72
N ALA A 418 -1.00 -2.83 2.98
CA ALA A 418 -1.37 -1.42 3.07
C ALA A 418 -1.58 -0.82 1.67
N LYS A 419 -2.81 -0.37 1.39
CA LYS A 419 -3.08 0.52 0.24
C LYS A 419 -2.33 1.85 0.38
N SER A 420 -1.94 2.43 -0.75
CA SER A 420 -1.39 3.78 -0.78
C SER A 420 -2.44 4.79 -0.28
N PRO A 421 -2.04 5.84 0.46
CA PRO A 421 -2.94 6.94 0.80
C PRO A 421 -3.56 7.62 -0.42
N ILE A 422 -2.91 7.57 -1.59
CA ILE A 422 -3.44 8.15 -2.84
C ILE A 422 -4.61 7.31 -3.32
N ASP A 423 -4.42 6.00 -3.46
CA ASP A 423 -5.44 5.04 -3.90
C ASP A 423 -6.68 5.11 -3.02
N MET A 424 -6.50 5.13 -1.69
CA MET A 424 -7.60 5.30 -0.74
C MET A 424 -8.37 6.59 -1.01
N ARG A 425 -7.70 7.72 -1.29
CA ARG A 425 -8.37 9.00 -1.57
C ARG A 425 -9.12 8.98 -2.91
N ILE A 426 -8.58 8.31 -3.93
CA ILE A 426 -9.27 8.15 -5.22
C ILE A 426 -10.51 7.26 -5.05
N GLU A 427 -10.40 6.12 -4.37
CA GLU A 427 -11.54 5.25 -4.06
C GLU A 427 -12.63 5.99 -3.27
N ASN A 428 -12.23 6.76 -2.24
CA ASN A 428 -13.14 7.61 -1.46
C ASN A 428 -13.83 8.65 -2.35
N CYS A 429 -13.10 9.26 -3.28
CA CYS A 429 -13.66 10.21 -4.22
C CYS A 429 -14.78 9.60 -5.05
N LEU A 430 -14.54 8.42 -5.62
CA LEU A 430 -15.54 7.72 -6.43
C LEU A 430 -16.73 7.29 -5.57
N GLN A 431 -16.47 6.83 -4.34
CA GLN A 431 -17.51 6.40 -3.41
C GLN A 431 -18.50 7.53 -3.07
N PHE A 432 -17.99 8.74 -2.84
CA PHE A 432 -18.76 9.92 -2.43
C PHE A 432 -18.95 10.98 -3.53
N LEU A 433 -18.78 10.59 -4.80
CA LEU A 433 -18.86 11.52 -5.94
C LEU A 433 -20.21 12.26 -6.02
N HIS A 434 -21.29 11.65 -5.51
CA HIS A 434 -22.62 12.26 -5.45
C HIS A 434 -22.70 13.51 -4.55
N MET A 435 -21.73 13.71 -3.64
CA MET A 435 -21.62 14.88 -2.76
C MET A 435 -20.65 15.95 -3.30
N ALA A 436 -20.09 15.74 -4.49
CA ALA A 436 -19.16 16.67 -5.12
C ALA A 436 -19.87 17.93 -5.66
N THR A 437 -19.09 18.91 -6.14
CA THR A 437 -19.67 20.11 -6.75
C THR A 437 -20.40 19.78 -8.05
N PRO A 438 -21.41 20.56 -8.47
CA PRO A 438 -22.10 20.37 -9.75
C PRO A 438 -21.12 20.29 -10.93
N LEU A 439 -20.09 21.15 -10.95
CA LEU A 439 -19.03 21.11 -11.97
C LEU A 439 -18.30 19.76 -11.98
N SER A 440 -17.94 19.22 -10.81
CA SER A 440 -17.26 17.91 -10.72
C SER A 440 -18.14 16.77 -11.22
N ILE A 441 -19.44 16.80 -10.88
CA ILE A 441 -20.41 15.80 -11.35
C ILE A 441 -20.58 15.89 -12.87
N SER A 442 -20.68 17.11 -13.42
CA SER A 442 -20.76 17.31 -14.86
C SER A 442 -19.50 16.85 -15.58
N ILE A 443 -18.33 17.07 -14.99
CA ILE A 443 -17.05 16.59 -15.53
C ILE A 443 -16.98 15.06 -15.49
N ALA A 444 -17.37 14.41 -14.39
CA ALA A 444 -17.35 12.95 -14.30
C ALA A 444 -18.33 12.29 -15.28
N THR A 445 -19.58 12.77 -15.31
CA THR A 445 -20.61 12.21 -16.21
C THR A 445 -20.39 12.55 -17.69
N LYS A 446 -19.44 13.43 -17.99
CA LYS A 446 -19.21 14.04 -19.32
C LYS A 446 -20.46 14.70 -19.89
N SER A 447 -21.33 15.19 -19.00
CA SER A 447 -22.55 15.94 -19.33
C SER A 447 -22.22 17.39 -19.71
N TYR A 448 -23.23 18.20 -20.03
CA TYR A 448 -22.98 19.58 -20.45
C TYR A 448 -22.45 20.40 -19.28
N ILE A 449 -21.30 21.05 -19.46
CA ILE A 449 -20.70 21.92 -18.46
C ILE A 449 -21.12 23.35 -18.78
N GLN A 450 -21.81 23.99 -17.83
CA GLN A 450 -22.25 25.38 -17.96
C GLN A 450 -21.04 26.30 -18.16
N GLN A 451 -21.21 27.33 -18.99
CA GLN A 451 -20.22 28.40 -19.13
C GLN A 451 -20.49 29.45 -18.05
N PHE A 452 -19.53 30.34 -17.79
CA PHE A 452 -19.84 31.51 -16.96
C PHE A 452 -20.89 32.35 -17.68
N ASP A 453 -21.96 32.71 -16.97
CA ASP A 453 -22.98 33.62 -17.46
C ASP A 453 -22.35 34.91 -17.99
N GLU A 454 -22.99 35.56 -18.96
CA GLU A 454 -22.47 36.81 -19.53
C GLU A 454 -22.31 37.90 -18.45
N ASP A 455 -23.20 37.89 -17.46
CA ASP A 455 -23.16 38.80 -16.31
C ASP A 455 -22.17 38.43 -15.20
N HIS A 456 -21.51 37.28 -15.30
CA HIS A 456 -20.63 36.79 -14.25
C HIS A 456 -19.50 37.81 -13.98
N PRO A 457 -19.21 38.19 -12.72
CA PRO A 457 -18.24 39.24 -12.38
C PRO A 457 -16.86 39.04 -13.03
N ARG A 458 -16.43 37.79 -13.16
CA ARG A 458 -15.18 37.45 -13.88
C ARG A 458 -15.20 37.78 -15.35
N ARG A 459 -16.32 37.55 -16.05
CA ARG A 459 -16.41 37.88 -17.48
C ARG A 459 -16.28 39.38 -17.70
N LYS A 460 -16.87 40.18 -16.79
CA LYS A 460 -16.73 41.64 -16.78
C LYS A 460 -15.30 42.10 -16.49
N ALA A 461 -14.53 41.36 -15.69
CA ALA A 461 -13.12 41.65 -15.42
C ALA A 461 -12.18 41.33 -16.62
N ILE A 462 -12.55 40.38 -17.49
CA ILE A 462 -11.72 39.95 -18.64
C ILE A 462 -11.51 41.06 -19.68
N THR A 463 -12.45 41.98 -19.85
CA THR A 463 -12.44 42.97 -20.95
C THR A 463 -11.31 44.00 -20.87
N LYS A 464 -10.58 44.08 -19.74
CA LYS A 464 -9.49 45.05 -19.52
C LYS A 464 -8.12 44.41 -19.25
N LEU A 465 -7.95 43.11 -19.53
CA LEU A 465 -6.75 42.39 -19.13
C LEU A 465 -5.80 42.12 -20.28
N GLU A 466 -4.63 42.75 -20.20
CA GLU A 466 -3.45 42.37 -20.98
C GLU A 466 -2.54 41.45 -20.15
N VAL A 467 -1.80 40.57 -20.84
CA VAL A 467 -0.76 39.78 -20.18
C VAL A 467 0.35 40.75 -19.77
N PRO A 468 0.74 40.82 -18.49
CA PRO A 468 1.82 41.70 -18.07
C PRO A 468 3.12 41.35 -18.82
N GLU A 469 4.00 42.33 -19.03
CA GLU A 469 5.31 42.12 -19.66
C GLU A 469 6.25 41.32 -18.73
N ILE A 470 6.03 40.01 -18.65
CA ILE A 470 6.72 39.10 -17.73
C ILE A 470 7.98 38.47 -18.31
N GLY A 471 8.70 39.14 -19.22
CA GLY A 471 9.93 38.61 -19.82
C GLY A 471 9.77 37.30 -20.61
N LEU A 472 8.53 36.85 -20.86
CA LEU A 472 8.22 35.65 -21.64
C LEU A 472 7.89 36.02 -23.10
N PRO A 473 8.19 35.13 -24.07
CA PRO A 473 7.88 35.35 -25.49
C PRO A 473 6.40 35.68 -25.70
N LEU A 474 6.07 36.56 -26.65
CA LEU A 474 4.68 36.91 -26.98
C LEU A 474 3.83 35.69 -27.35
N ASN A 475 2.53 35.75 -27.04
CA ASN A 475 1.61 34.68 -27.41
C ASN A 475 1.35 34.69 -28.91
N ASN A 476 1.50 33.52 -29.55
CA ASN A 476 0.97 33.31 -30.89
C ASN A 476 -0.57 33.25 -30.89
N PRO A 477 -1.24 33.28 -32.07
CA PRO A 477 -2.70 33.26 -32.14
C PRO A 477 -3.36 32.10 -31.40
N LYS A 478 -2.80 30.89 -31.47
CA LYS A 478 -3.34 29.70 -30.78
C LYS A 478 -3.17 29.76 -29.26
N GLN A 479 -2.05 30.31 -28.78
CA GLN A 479 -1.86 30.56 -27.35
C GLN A 479 -2.84 31.64 -26.85
N LYS A 480 -3.06 32.72 -27.62
CA LYS A 480 -4.08 33.73 -27.31
C LYS A 480 -5.48 33.12 -27.27
N GLU A 481 -5.84 32.28 -28.25
CA GLU A 481 -7.12 31.56 -28.29
C GLU A 481 -7.29 30.66 -27.06
N ALA A 482 -6.28 29.86 -26.71
CA ALA A 482 -6.29 28.98 -25.55
C ALA A 482 -6.52 29.75 -24.24
N ILE A 483 -5.78 30.85 -24.04
CA ILE A 483 -5.91 31.71 -22.87
C ILE A 483 -7.32 32.32 -22.80
N SER A 484 -7.73 32.95 -23.89
CA SER A 484 -9.03 33.63 -24.05
C SER A 484 -10.20 32.69 -23.73
N LYS A 485 -10.08 31.42 -24.13
CA LYS A 485 -11.07 30.38 -23.86
C LYS A 485 -11.04 29.90 -22.41
N ALA A 486 -9.85 29.62 -21.88
CA ALA A 486 -9.68 29.18 -20.50
C ALA A 486 -10.21 30.22 -19.49
N LEU A 487 -10.01 31.52 -19.75
CA LEU A 487 -10.54 32.59 -18.89
C LEU A 487 -12.08 32.62 -18.82
N ARG A 488 -12.78 32.27 -19.92
CA ARG A 488 -14.25 32.42 -20.04
C ARG A 488 -15.05 31.16 -19.70
N LYS A 489 -14.39 30.02 -19.51
CA LYS A 489 -15.06 28.73 -19.31
C LYS A 489 -14.76 28.14 -17.94
N GLN A 490 -15.74 27.44 -17.38
CA GLN A 490 -15.55 26.64 -16.16
C GLN A 490 -14.67 25.41 -16.40
N PHE A 491 -14.66 24.87 -17.62
CA PHE A 491 -13.82 23.74 -17.99
C PHE A 491 -13.22 23.94 -19.38
N SER A 492 -11.90 23.79 -19.49
CA SER A 492 -11.18 23.97 -20.76
C SER A 492 -9.99 23.02 -20.86
N LEU A 493 -9.66 22.65 -22.10
CA LEU A 493 -8.52 21.80 -22.42
C LEU A 493 -7.52 22.58 -23.29
N ILE A 494 -6.24 22.50 -22.95
CA ILE A 494 -5.14 23.02 -23.77
C ILE A 494 -4.28 21.84 -24.18
N HIS A 495 -4.43 21.44 -25.45
CA HIS A 495 -3.58 20.42 -26.05
C HIS A 495 -2.31 21.06 -26.56
N GLY A 496 -1.17 20.59 -26.08
CA GLY A 496 0.09 21.20 -26.42
C GLY A 496 1.15 20.16 -26.72
N PRO A 497 1.53 20.00 -27.98
CA PRO A 497 2.66 19.19 -28.35
C PRO A 497 4.02 19.59 -27.77
N PRO A 498 5.09 18.79 -27.94
CA PRO A 498 6.42 19.12 -27.49
C PRO A 498 6.91 20.47 -28.06
N GLY A 499 7.32 21.38 -27.17
CA GLY A 499 7.88 22.67 -27.57
C GLY A 499 6.87 23.74 -27.99
N THR A 500 5.56 23.50 -27.93
CA THR A 500 4.53 24.49 -28.33
C THR A 500 4.22 25.59 -27.31
N GLY A 501 4.96 25.59 -26.20
CA GLY A 501 4.85 26.62 -25.17
C GLY A 501 3.78 26.38 -24.10
N LYS A 502 3.33 25.13 -23.88
CA LYS A 502 2.41 24.76 -22.78
C LYS A 502 2.71 25.48 -21.46
N THR A 503 3.94 25.33 -20.97
CA THR A 503 4.43 25.93 -19.73
C THR A 503 4.31 27.47 -19.75
N ASN A 504 4.64 28.12 -20.86
CA ASN A 504 4.52 29.58 -20.98
C ASN A 504 3.06 30.02 -20.95
N THR A 505 2.19 29.30 -21.65
CA THR A 505 0.74 29.53 -21.66
C THR A 505 0.17 29.37 -20.25
N ALA A 506 0.60 28.34 -19.51
CA ALA A 506 0.19 28.10 -18.13
C ALA A 506 0.62 29.23 -17.18
N ILE A 507 1.86 29.71 -17.26
CA ILE A 507 2.34 30.83 -16.43
C ILE A 507 1.53 32.09 -16.70
N LYS A 508 1.27 32.41 -17.97
CA LYS A 508 0.45 33.57 -18.34
C LYS A 508 -0.99 33.45 -17.84
N LEU A 509 -1.56 32.24 -17.87
CA LEU A 509 -2.87 31.97 -17.26
C LEU A 509 -2.87 32.24 -15.76
N ILE A 510 -1.82 31.83 -15.05
CA ILE A 510 -1.67 32.10 -13.62
C ILE A 510 -1.68 33.60 -13.34
N TYR A 511 -0.88 34.39 -14.07
CA TYR A 511 -0.86 35.86 -13.92
C TYR A 511 -2.22 36.50 -14.21
N LEU A 512 -2.89 36.08 -15.28
CA LEU A 512 -4.20 36.62 -15.65
C LEU A 512 -5.28 36.25 -14.63
N PHE A 513 -5.29 35.00 -14.16
CA PHE A 513 -6.21 34.57 -13.11
C PHE A 513 -5.97 35.32 -11.80
N ASP A 514 -4.72 35.53 -11.41
CA ASP A 514 -4.35 36.28 -10.21
C ASP A 514 -4.81 37.73 -10.30
N ASN A 515 -4.59 38.38 -11.44
CA ASN A 515 -5.06 39.74 -11.69
C ASN A 515 -6.58 39.86 -11.58
N ILE A 516 -7.33 38.90 -12.15
CA ILE A 516 -8.80 38.85 -12.01
C ILE A 516 -9.19 38.68 -10.54
N ASN A 517 -8.52 37.77 -9.82
CA ASN A 517 -8.84 37.48 -8.42
C ASN A 517 -8.62 38.74 -7.56
N LYS A 518 -7.48 39.41 -7.71
CA LYS A 518 -7.15 40.67 -7.02
C LYS A 518 -8.09 41.81 -7.37
N GLU A 519 -8.54 41.91 -8.63
CA GLU A 519 -9.53 42.92 -9.03
C GLU A 519 -10.88 42.69 -8.34
N LEU A 520 -11.35 41.44 -8.30
CA LEU A 520 -12.61 41.09 -7.62
C LEU A 520 -12.51 41.25 -6.10
N GLU A 521 -11.35 40.95 -5.52
CA GLU A 521 -11.06 41.19 -4.11
C GLU A 521 -11.15 42.70 -3.78
N ARG A 522 -10.53 43.56 -4.61
CA ARG A 522 -10.64 45.03 -4.47
C ARG A 522 -12.07 45.55 -4.58
N LYS A 523 -12.96 44.84 -5.28
CA LYS A 523 -14.39 45.15 -5.39
C LYS A 523 -15.23 44.60 -4.22
N GLY A 524 -14.59 44.11 -3.16
CA GLY A 524 -15.24 43.60 -1.94
C GLY A 524 -15.55 42.10 -1.96
N GLY A 525 -15.01 41.35 -2.92
CA GLY A 525 -15.10 39.88 -2.93
C GLY A 525 -14.08 39.23 -2.00
N ASP A 526 -14.35 37.98 -1.60
CA ASP A 526 -13.35 37.19 -0.85
C ASP A 526 -12.09 36.93 -1.67
N LYS A 527 -10.94 36.84 -1.00
CA LYS A 527 -9.71 36.31 -1.59
C LYS A 527 -9.95 34.94 -2.22
N LYS A 528 -9.46 34.76 -3.46
CA LYS A 528 -9.53 33.51 -4.20
C LYS A 528 -8.15 33.00 -4.57
N HIS A 529 -7.98 31.68 -4.50
CA HIS A 529 -6.71 31.00 -4.73
C HIS A 529 -6.71 30.25 -6.07
N ILE A 530 -5.50 30.15 -6.64
CA ILE A 530 -5.20 29.31 -7.81
C ILE A 530 -4.40 28.11 -7.31
N VAL A 531 -4.83 26.90 -7.68
CA VAL A 531 -4.05 25.68 -7.45
C VAL A 531 -3.49 25.22 -8.79
N PHE A 532 -2.16 25.05 -8.85
CA PHE A 532 -1.47 24.49 -9.99
C PHE A 532 -0.91 23.10 -9.64
N CYS A 533 -1.29 22.10 -10.43
CA CYS A 533 -0.98 20.70 -10.21
C CYS A 533 -0.31 20.03 -11.40
N GLY A 534 0.40 18.94 -11.12
CA GLY A 534 0.86 17.99 -12.11
C GLY A 534 1.10 16.61 -11.48
N PRO A 535 1.21 15.54 -12.30
CA PRO A 535 1.38 14.16 -11.80
C PRO A 535 2.74 13.92 -11.14
N SER A 536 3.75 14.72 -11.47
CA SER A 536 5.11 14.59 -10.95
C SER A 536 5.59 15.86 -10.26
N ASN A 537 6.52 15.76 -9.31
CA ASN A 537 7.15 16.96 -8.74
C ASN A 537 7.86 17.76 -9.81
N LYS A 538 8.54 17.09 -10.76
CA LYS A 538 9.32 17.78 -11.79
C LYS A 538 8.46 18.64 -12.71
N SER A 539 7.28 18.17 -13.13
CA SER A 539 6.38 18.96 -13.98
C SER A 539 5.88 20.23 -13.28
N VAL A 540 5.60 20.13 -11.97
CA VAL A 540 5.19 21.27 -11.13
C VAL A 540 6.35 22.24 -10.91
N ASP A 541 7.53 21.73 -10.58
CA ASP A 541 8.68 22.54 -10.19
C ASP A 541 9.20 23.38 -11.37
N VAL A 542 9.14 22.85 -12.61
CA VAL A 542 9.52 23.62 -13.82
C VAL A 542 8.68 24.89 -13.97
N VAL A 543 7.36 24.81 -13.74
CA VAL A 543 6.46 25.96 -13.85
C VAL A 543 6.69 26.93 -12.70
N ALA A 544 6.81 26.42 -11.48
CA ALA A 544 7.06 27.24 -10.29
C ALA A 544 8.38 28.01 -10.39
N VAL A 545 9.48 27.35 -10.79
CA VAL A 545 10.80 28.00 -10.96
C VAL A 545 10.73 29.08 -12.02
N ARG A 546 10.12 28.78 -13.18
CA ARG A 546 10.03 29.74 -14.27
C ARG A 546 9.17 30.95 -13.91
N LEU A 547 8.11 30.76 -13.11
CA LEU A 547 7.33 31.88 -12.58
C LEU A 547 8.16 32.75 -11.62
N LEU A 548 8.99 32.15 -10.77
CA LEU A 548 9.88 32.91 -9.87
C LEU A 548 11.02 33.64 -10.60
N GLU A 549 11.54 33.07 -11.69
CA GLU A 549 12.59 33.70 -12.52
C GLU A 549 12.05 34.89 -13.34
N ASN A 550 10.73 34.93 -13.60
CA ASN A 550 10.08 35.95 -14.43
C ASN A 550 9.18 36.89 -13.60
N LYS A 551 9.60 37.21 -12.36
CA LYS A 551 8.85 38.10 -11.48
C LYS A 551 8.83 39.53 -12.01
N VAL A 552 7.63 40.11 -12.05
CA VAL A 552 7.35 41.53 -12.28
C VAL A 552 6.76 42.19 -11.04
N GLU A 553 6.72 43.51 -11.02
CA GLU A 553 5.97 44.31 -10.05
C GLU A 553 4.50 43.82 -10.02
N ASN A 554 4.01 43.44 -8.84
CA ASN A 554 2.71 42.78 -8.60
C ASN A 554 2.58 41.28 -8.94
N SER A 555 3.69 40.53 -9.02
CA SER A 555 3.62 39.07 -9.19
C SER A 555 2.81 38.37 -8.08
N PRO A 556 2.15 37.23 -8.40
CA PRO A 556 1.41 36.44 -7.42
C PRO A 556 2.33 35.97 -6.29
N LYS A 557 1.82 35.98 -5.06
CA LYS A 557 2.45 35.29 -3.93
C LYS A 557 2.28 33.80 -4.14
N VAL A 558 3.39 33.07 -4.21
CA VAL A 558 3.38 31.63 -4.54
C VAL A 558 3.90 30.76 -3.41
N ALA A 559 3.29 29.60 -3.26
CA ALA A 559 3.68 28.55 -2.32
C ALA A 559 3.83 27.21 -3.03
N ARG A 560 4.83 26.41 -2.64
CA ARG A 560 5.07 25.05 -3.11
C ARG A 560 4.85 24.06 -1.98
N LEU A 561 3.84 23.20 -2.14
CA LEU A 561 3.45 22.17 -1.19
C LEU A 561 3.95 20.79 -1.65
N TYR A 562 5.00 20.28 -1.01
CA TYR A 562 5.54 18.94 -1.27
C TYR A 562 4.83 17.85 -0.48
N GLY A 563 4.88 16.62 -0.98
CA GLY A 563 4.36 15.46 -0.25
C GLY A 563 5.23 15.06 0.93
N GLY A 564 4.61 14.41 1.94
CA GLY A 564 5.25 14.13 3.22
C GLY A 564 6.60 13.41 3.12
N SER A 565 6.76 12.46 2.19
CA SER A 565 8.04 11.77 1.98
C SER A 565 9.16 12.72 1.53
N LEU A 566 8.85 13.67 0.65
CA LEU A 566 9.82 14.58 0.07
C LEU A 566 10.11 15.75 1.02
N ALA A 567 9.08 16.30 1.67
CA ALA A 567 9.25 17.28 2.73
C ALA A 567 10.09 16.72 3.90
N ASN A 568 9.88 15.45 4.26
CA ASN A 568 10.65 14.78 5.31
C ASN A 568 12.12 14.52 4.93
N SER A 569 12.44 14.48 3.63
CA SER A 569 13.84 14.36 3.18
C SER A 569 14.64 15.65 3.45
N ASP A 570 13.95 16.78 3.56
CA ASP A 570 14.53 18.12 3.77
C ASP A 570 14.39 18.56 5.25
N CYS A 571 13.19 18.41 5.83
CA CYS A 571 12.90 18.61 7.25
C CYS A 571 12.36 17.31 7.88
N PRO A 572 13.24 16.41 8.38
CA PRO A 572 12.82 15.14 8.96
C PRO A 572 11.94 15.31 10.20
N ILE A 573 10.82 14.60 10.24
CA ILE A 573 9.96 14.49 11.41
C ILE A 573 10.55 13.42 12.34
N PRO A 574 10.93 13.78 13.58
CA PRO A 574 11.46 12.83 14.55
C PRO A 574 10.53 11.63 14.76
N GLY A 575 11.09 10.42 14.76
CA GLY A 575 10.32 9.18 14.94
C GLY A 575 9.47 8.73 13.73
N LYS A 576 9.41 9.47 12.62
CA LYS A 576 8.78 8.97 11.39
C LYS A 576 9.82 8.50 10.39
N CYS A 577 9.82 7.20 10.10
CA CYS A 577 10.61 6.62 9.01
C CYS A 577 9.75 6.57 7.74
N TYR A 578 10.07 7.41 6.77
CA TYR A 578 9.56 7.27 5.41
C TYR A 578 10.48 6.31 4.68
N SER A 579 10.00 5.14 4.28
CA SER A 579 10.81 4.24 3.46
C SER A 579 11.12 4.92 2.14
N PRO A 580 12.39 5.04 1.73
CA PRO A 580 12.72 5.45 0.38
C PRO A 580 12.05 4.45 -0.58
N ARG A 581 11.27 4.94 -1.54
CA ARG A 581 10.77 4.08 -2.62
C ARG A 581 12.00 3.50 -3.33
N LYS A 582 12.09 2.16 -3.41
CA LYS A 582 13.11 1.48 -4.21
C LYS A 582 13.03 2.06 -5.64
N GLY A 583 14.08 2.76 -6.08
CA GLY A 583 14.19 3.32 -7.44
C GLY A 583 14.26 4.84 -7.59
N SER A 584 14.01 5.63 -6.54
CA SER A 584 14.02 7.11 -6.64
C SER A 584 15.24 7.75 -5.96
N SER A 585 16.44 7.42 -6.40
CA SER A 585 17.71 7.99 -5.88
C SER A 585 17.90 9.50 -6.14
N GLY A 586 16.88 10.20 -6.67
CA GLY A 586 16.95 11.61 -7.08
C GLY A 586 15.81 12.52 -6.60
N ASP A 587 14.85 12.03 -5.81
CA ASP A 587 13.72 12.86 -5.33
C ASP A 587 14.14 13.67 -4.11
N LYS A 588 14.70 14.87 -4.33
CA LYS A 588 14.82 15.95 -3.34
C LYS A 588 14.03 17.17 -3.82
N PRO A 589 13.49 18.01 -2.91
CA PRO A 589 12.92 19.28 -3.30
C PRO A 589 13.88 20.09 -4.17
N ASP A 590 13.38 20.79 -5.19
CA ASP A 590 14.21 21.66 -6.01
C ASP A 590 14.76 22.80 -5.14
N LYS A 591 16.09 22.96 -5.13
CA LYS A 591 16.79 23.97 -4.32
C LYS A 591 16.34 25.39 -4.66
N LYS A 592 15.96 25.66 -5.92
CA LYS A 592 15.47 26.97 -6.35
C LYS A 592 14.12 27.33 -5.73
N LEU A 593 13.36 26.33 -5.27
CA LEU A 593 12.04 26.51 -4.67
C LEU A 593 12.06 26.52 -3.14
N LYS A 594 13.24 26.48 -2.50
CA LYS A 594 13.36 26.42 -1.04
C LYS A 594 12.64 27.59 -0.36
N SER A 595 12.73 28.80 -0.91
CA SER A 595 12.12 30.02 -0.37
C SER A 595 10.60 30.07 -0.51
N VAL A 596 10.00 29.17 -1.30
CA VAL A 596 8.54 29.07 -1.46
C VAL A 596 8.00 27.72 -0.99
N ALA A 597 8.86 26.85 -0.45
CA ALA A 597 8.46 25.56 0.05
C ALA A 597 7.78 25.72 1.42
N ILE A 598 6.50 25.33 1.52
CA ILE A 598 5.70 25.57 2.74
C ILE A 598 6.32 24.92 3.98
N HIS A 599 6.92 23.73 3.85
CA HIS A 599 7.57 23.09 4.99
C HIS A 599 8.81 23.86 5.48
N GLN A 600 9.44 24.70 4.65
CA GLN A 600 10.48 25.63 5.12
C GLN A 600 9.86 26.90 5.70
N ILE A 601 8.87 27.47 5.02
CA ILE A 601 8.25 28.75 5.41
C ILE A 601 7.65 28.68 6.81
N ILE A 602 6.90 27.63 7.17
CA ILE A 602 6.30 27.51 8.51
C ILE A 602 7.32 27.47 9.66
N ARG A 603 8.61 27.28 9.35
CA ARG A 603 9.73 27.29 10.30
C ARG A 603 10.46 28.62 10.36
N GLU A 604 10.13 29.57 9.48
CA GLU A 604 10.79 30.87 9.44
C GLU A 604 10.41 31.73 10.66
N PRO A 605 11.36 32.52 11.21
CA PRO A 605 11.08 33.40 12.33
C PRO A 605 9.94 34.39 12.02
N GLY A 606 9.00 34.54 12.95
CA GLY A 606 7.86 35.45 12.81
C GLY A 606 6.61 34.81 12.18
N LYS A 607 6.68 33.55 11.75
CA LYS A 607 5.51 32.80 11.26
C LYS A 607 4.69 32.20 12.40
N PRO A 608 3.37 32.02 12.21
CA PRO A 608 2.53 31.32 13.19
C PRO A 608 3.11 29.93 13.51
N TYR A 609 3.15 29.58 14.80
CA TYR A 609 3.70 28.31 15.32
C TYR A 609 5.19 28.04 15.07
N SER A 610 5.95 28.94 14.45
CA SER A 610 7.39 28.74 14.17
C SER A 610 8.21 28.48 15.43
N THR A 611 7.89 29.17 16.54
CA THR A 611 8.52 28.99 17.85
C THR A 611 8.22 27.61 18.45
N GLU A 612 6.96 27.19 18.44
CA GLU A 612 6.52 25.87 18.92
C GLU A 612 7.15 24.73 18.09
N ILE A 613 7.24 24.90 16.77
CA ILE A 613 7.89 23.95 15.88
C ILE A 613 9.39 23.86 16.21
N ALA A 614 10.08 24.99 16.34
CA ALA A 614 11.50 25.04 16.66
C ALA A 614 11.80 24.48 18.06
N GLU A 615 10.92 24.73 19.03
CA GLU A 615 11.02 24.17 20.37
C GLU A 615 10.86 22.66 20.35
N PHE A 616 9.84 22.14 19.65
CA PHE A 616 9.65 20.70 19.48
C PHE A 616 10.87 20.04 18.81
N GLU A 617 11.36 20.62 17.71
CA GLU A 617 12.54 20.11 16.99
C GLU A 617 13.81 20.15 17.85
N ARG A 618 13.95 21.14 18.75
CA ARG A 618 15.06 21.20 19.71
C ARG A 618 14.94 20.13 20.79
N GLN A 619 13.74 19.93 21.34
CA GLN A 619 13.47 18.93 22.39
C GLN A 619 13.66 17.49 21.88
N THR A 620 13.42 17.26 20.58
CA THR A 620 13.48 15.95 19.93
C THR A 620 14.83 15.59 19.31
N LYS A 621 15.85 16.45 19.46
CA LYS A 621 17.25 16.07 19.17
C LYS A 621 17.72 14.92 20.05
N ASP A 622 17.22 14.86 21.29
CA ASP A 622 17.42 13.74 22.18
C ASP A 622 16.36 12.67 21.89
N LYS A 623 16.79 11.59 21.21
CA LYS A 623 15.90 10.46 20.85
C LYS A 623 15.26 9.78 22.06
N SER A 624 15.85 9.90 23.26
CA SER A 624 15.36 9.27 24.50
C SER A 624 14.02 9.85 24.98
N LYS A 625 13.66 11.06 24.56
CA LYS A 625 12.44 11.78 25.00
C LYS A 625 11.25 11.68 24.04
N LEU A 626 11.39 10.94 22.93
CA LEU A 626 10.35 10.84 21.90
C LEU A 626 9.19 9.97 22.35
N LYS A 627 8.08 10.60 22.76
CA LYS A 627 6.79 9.91 22.98
C LYS A 627 5.93 9.93 21.71
N VAL A 628 5.15 8.88 21.53
CA VAL A 628 4.24 8.71 20.38
C VAL A 628 3.25 9.88 20.25
N ASP A 629 2.65 10.30 21.37
CA ASP A 629 1.65 11.39 21.38
C ASP A 629 2.27 12.74 21.01
N LEU A 630 3.49 13.02 21.45
CA LEU A 630 4.24 14.22 21.08
C LEU A 630 4.43 14.30 19.55
N VAL A 631 4.81 13.20 18.89
CA VAL A 631 4.96 13.18 17.42
C VAL A 631 3.62 13.37 16.69
N LYS A 632 2.52 12.85 17.24
CA LYS A 632 1.19 13.10 16.69
C LYS A 632 0.81 14.57 16.81
N ASP A 633 1.01 15.15 17.98
CA ASP A 633 0.67 16.54 18.24
C ASP A 633 1.52 17.47 17.40
N TYR A 634 2.79 17.15 17.20
CA TYR A 634 3.64 17.84 16.23
C TYR A 634 3.15 17.69 14.79
N THR A 635 2.73 16.49 14.36
CA THR A 635 2.14 16.32 13.01
C THR A 635 0.86 17.15 12.85
N LYS A 636 0.02 17.24 13.88
CA LYS A 636 -1.17 18.10 13.88
C LYS A 636 -0.78 19.58 13.85
N LEU A 637 0.24 19.99 14.60
CA LEU A 637 0.78 21.34 14.60
C LEU A 637 1.29 21.74 13.21
N LEU A 638 2.09 20.88 12.57
CA LEU A 638 2.56 21.10 11.20
C LEU A 638 1.40 21.24 10.22
N LEU A 639 0.34 20.44 10.37
CA LEU A 639 -0.85 20.55 9.53
C LEU A 639 -1.59 21.88 9.77
N LYS A 640 -1.76 22.31 11.02
CA LYS A 640 -2.38 23.61 11.36
C LYS A 640 -1.57 24.78 10.80
N ALA A 641 -0.26 24.79 11.04
CA ALA A 641 0.64 25.82 10.52
C ALA A 641 0.61 25.87 8.99
N THR A 642 0.60 24.71 8.33
CA THR A 642 0.45 24.61 6.86
C THR A 642 -0.87 25.20 6.40
N GLN A 643 -1.99 24.82 7.03
CA GLN A 643 -3.33 25.29 6.66
C GLN A 643 -3.44 26.82 6.75
N GLU A 644 -2.96 27.41 7.86
CA GLU A 644 -3.01 28.85 8.08
C GLU A 644 -2.11 29.60 7.09
N GLU A 645 -0.87 29.14 6.92
CA GLU A 645 0.09 29.79 6.03
C GLU A 645 -0.39 29.80 4.57
N LEU A 646 -1.06 28.73 4.12
CA LEU A 646 -1.61 28.65 2.76
C LEU A 646 -2.66 29.74 2.45
N THR A 647 -3.36 30.28 3.44
CA THR A 647 -4.37 31.35 3.25
C THR A 647 -3.79 32.67 2.74
N HIS A 648 -2.48 32.87 2.90
CA HIS A 648 -1.81 34.12 2.52
C HIS A 648 -1.35 34.15 1.06
N TYR A 649 -1.32 33.02 0.37
CA TYR A 649 -0.78 32.89 -0.99
C TYR A 649 -1.86 33.02 -2.06
N ASP A 650 -1.47 33.52 -3.22
CA ASP A 650 -2.36 33.66 -4.37
C ASP A 650 -2.36 32.36 -5.21
N VAL A 651 -1.18 31.71 -5.31
CA VAL A 651 -0.97 30.49 -6.11
C VAL A 651 -0.31 29.40 -5.28
N ILE A 652 -0.87 28.19 -5.32
CA ILE A 652 -0.37 27.02 -4.61
C ILE A 652 0.01 25.94 -5.62
N PHE A 653 1.30 25.60 -5.65
CA PHE A 653 1.88 24.54 -6.47
C PHE A 653 1.94 23.23 -5.68
N CYS A 654 1.32 22.17 -6.17
CA CYS A 654 1.40 20.84 -5.57
C CYS A 654 1.30 19.73 -6.63
N THR A 655 1.53 18.47 -6.26
CA THR A 655 1.21 17.35 -7.17
C THR A 655 -0.27 17.00 -7.09
N THR A 656 -0.82 16.34 -8.11
CA THR A 656 -2.19 15.77 -8.07
C THR A 656 -2.41 14.91 -6.82
N ALA A 657 -1.44 14.05 -6.50
CA ALA A 657 -1.41 13.26 -5.27
C ALA A 657 -1.54 14.10 -3.98
N MET A 658 -0.98 15.30 -3.94
CA MET A 658 -1.12 16.21 -2.80
C MET A 658 -2.42 17.02 -2.82
N ALA A 659 -2.88 17.41 -4.01
CA ALA A 659 -4.16 18.11 -4.18
C ALA A 659 -5.36 17.27 -3.71
N THR A 660 -5.26 15.94 -3.80
CA THR A 660 -6.30 15.04 -3.25
C THR A 660 -6.38 15.06 -1.71
N ASN A 661 -5.37 15.59 -1.00
CA ASN A 661 -5.38 15.64 0.46
C ASN A 661 -6.21 16.82 0.97
N THR A 662 -7.53 16.61 1.09
CA THR A 662 -8.49 17.62 1.57
C THR A 662 -8.17 18.20 2.94
N SER A 663 -7.50 17.44 3.80
CA SER A 663 -7.09 17.95 5.12
C SER A 663 -6.14 19.14 5.00
N VAL A 664 -5.31 19.23 3.96
CA VAL A 664 -4.39 20.36 3.80
C VAL A 664 -5.11 21.62 3.31
N PHE A 665 -6.13 21.46 2.46
CA PHE A 665 -6.88 22.56 1.86
C PHE A 665 -8.10 23.01 2.69
N LYS A 666 -8.26 22.51 3.92
CA LYS A 666 -9.45 22.71 4.76
C LYS A 666 -9.82 24.20 4.95
N LEU A 667 -8.84 25.07 5.21
CA LEU A 667 -9.09 26.50 5.41
C LEU A 667 -9.33 27.27 4.10
N LEU A 668 -8.95 26.70 2.96
CA LEU A 668 -9.15 27.28 1.62
C LEU A 668 -10.47 26.84 0.97
N LYS A 669 -11.32 26.17 1.74
CA LYS A 669 -12.59 25.61 1.26
C LYS A 669 -13.44 26.72 0.65
N ASN A 670 -13.95 26.49 -0.56
CA ASN A 670 -14.73 27.46 -1.36
C ASN A 670 -13.97 28.74 -1.77
N GLN A 671 -12.68 28.86 -1.45
CA GLN A 671 -11.81 29.96 -1.89
C GLN A 671 -10.91 29.55 -3.05
N ILE A 672 -10.65 28.24 -3.24
CA ILE A 672 -10.00 27.74 -4.46
C ILE A 672 -10.96 27.93 -5.63
N PHE A 673 -10.65 28.89 -6.50
CA PHE A 673 -11.48 29.15 -7.67
C PHE A 673 -10.94 28.42 -8.89
N GLN A 674 -9.64 28.57 -9.16
CA GLN A 674 -9.00 27.94 -10.32
C GLN A 674 -8.16 26.73 -9.93
N LEU A 675 -8.31 25.67 -10.72
CA LEU A 675 -7.42 24.52 -10.74
C LEU A 675 -6.83 24.36 -12.14
N ILE A 676 -5.51 24.42 -12.25
CA ILE A 676 -4.79 24.10 -13.47
C ILE A 676 -4.06 22.78 -13.22
N ILE A 677 -4.29 21.79 -14.07
CA ILE A 677 -3.55 20.52 -14.03
C ILE A 677 -2.73 20.46 -15.32
N ASP A 678 -1.41 20.33 -15.20
CA ASP A 678 -0.49 20.19 -16.32
C ASP A 678 0.00 18.75 -16.44
N GLU A 679 0.39 18.36 -17.65
CA GLU A 679 0.69 16.96 -18.04
C GLU A 679 -0.45 15.98 -17.70
N CYS A 680 -1.72 16.42 -17.85
CA CYS A 680 -2.91 15.59 -17.55
C CYS A 680 -2.98 14.27 -18.32
N GLY A 681 -2.30 14.18 -19.47
CA GLY A 681 -2.22 12.95 -20.25
C GLY A 681 -1.60 11.77 -19.49
N MET A 682 -0.78 12.07 -18.46
CA MET A 682 -0.16 11.06 -17.59
C MET A 682 -1.02 10.67 -16.38
N CYS A 683 -2.13 11.38 -16.10
CA CYS A 683 -3.04 11.06 -15.00
C CYS A 683 -4.14 10.11 -15.47
N THR A 684 -4.49 9.12 -14.64
CA THR A 684 -5.72 8.36 -14.86
C THR A 684 -6.94 9.27 -14.72
N GLU A 685 -8.06 8.94 -15.37
CA GLU A 685 -9.29 9.72 -15.22
C GLU A 685 -9.74 9.83 -13.74
N PRO A 686 -9.73 8.75 -12.93
CA PRO A 686 -10.07 8.83 -11.51
C PRO A 686 -9.11 9.72 -10.69
N GLU A 687 -7.81 9.73 -11.00
CA GLU A 687 -6.84 10.60 -10.31
C GLU A 687 -7.10 12.08 -10.61
N CYS A 688 -7.34 12.40 -11.88
CA CYS A 688 -7.68 13.75 -12.33
C CYS A 688 -9.00 14.21 -11.69
N LEU A 689 -10.02 13.35 -11.70
CA LEU A 689 -11.30 13.63 -11.05
C LEU A 689 -11.17 13.84 -9.55
N ALA A 690 -10.41 12.99 -8.86
CA ALA A 690 -10.17 13.11 -7.43
C ALA A 690 -9.52 14.45 -7.07
N THR A 691 -8.62 14.94 -7.92
CA THR A 691 -7.99 16.26 -7.77
C THR A 691 -9.01 17.39 -7.90
N ILE A 692 -9.90 17.31 -8.89
CA ILE A 692 -10.98 18.29 -9.11
C ILE A 692 -11.96 18.31 -7.92
N VAL A 693 -12.42 17.13 -7.49
CA VAL A 693 -13.38 16.99 -6.39
C VAL A 693 -12.78 17.48 -5.07
N SER A 694 -11.52 17.12 -4.78
CA SER A 694 -10.87 17.44 -3.50
C SER A 694 -10.61 18.94 -3.34
N THR A 695 -10.24 19.62 -4.43
CA THR A 695 -10.00 21.07 -4.43
C THR A 695 -11.30 21.87 -4.48
N ARG A 696 -12.42 21.26 -4.90
CA ARG A 696 -13.73 21.90 -5.11
C ARG A 696 -13.63 23.14 -6.01
N ALA A 697 -12.68 23.15 -6.94
CA ALA A 697 -12.46 24.27 -7.84
C ALA A 697 -13.71 24.58 -8.67
N GLN A 698 -13.93 25.87 -8.93
CA GLN A 698 -15.06 26.37 -9.73
C GLN A 698 -14.70 26.57 -11.20
N GLN A 699 -13.40 26.53 -11.51
CA GLN A 699 -12.83 26.63 -12.84
C GLN A 699 -11.65 25.68 -12.97
N VAL A 700 -11.66 24.84 -14.00
CA VAL A 700 -10.66 23.81 -14.24
C VAL A 700 -10.06 23.96 -15.63
N VAL A 701 -8.73 23.97 -15.72
CA VAL A 701 -7.97 23.98 -16.97
C VAL A 701 -7.10 22.73 -16.99
N LEU A 702 -7.34 21.83 -17.95
CA LEU A 702 -6.49 20.68 -18.18
C LEU A 702 -5.50 21.02 -19.29
N ILE A 703 -4.21 20.87 -19.02
CA ILE A 703 -3.12 21.10 -19.97
C ILE A 703 -2.38 19.78 -20.13
N GLY A 704 -2.09 19.39 -21.37
CA GLY A 704 -1.38 18.14 -21.59
C GLY A 704 -1.28 17.74 -23.05
N ASP A 705 -0.83 16.51 -23.24
CA ASP A 705 -0.65 15.89 -24.54
C ASP A 705 -0.94 14.39 -24.49
N HIS A 706 -2.07 13.98 -25.05
CA HIS A 706 -2.49 12.58 -25.10
C HIS A 706 -1.65 11.71 -26.06
N MET A 707 -0.76 12.32 -26.86
CA MET A 707 0.20 11.60 -27.71
C MET A 707 1.56 11.38 -27.02
N GLN A 708 1.74 11.86 -25.78
CA GLN A 708 2.94 11.61 -24.96
C GLN A 708 2.72 10.45 -23.98
N LEU A 709 3.42 10.45 -22.84
CA LEU A 709 3.35 9.40 -21.83
C LEU A 709 1.93 9.29 -21.26
N LYS A 710 1.42 8.05 -21.26
CA LYS A 710 0.16 7.66 -20.62
C LYS A 710 0.36 7.35 -19.13
N PRO A 711 -0.73 7.21 -18.35
CA PRO A 711 -0.64 6.72 -16.98
C PRO A 711 -0.01 5.31 -16.95
N ILE A 712 0.80 5.05 -15.93
CA ILE A 712 1.42 3.73 -15.73
C ILE A 712 0.43 2.85 -14.96
N ILE A 713 -0.11 1.82 -15.63
CA ILE A 713 -1.07 0.87 -15.05
C ILE A 713 -0.40 -0.50 -14.90
N GLN A 714 -0.42 -1.05 -13.69
CA GLN A 714 0.13 -2.37 -13.39
C GLN A 714 -0.85 -3.50 -13.76
N CYS A 715 -2.14 -3.29 -13.50
CA CYS A 715 -3.17 -4.25 -13.81
C CYS A 715 -3.52 -4.23 -15.31
N GLN A 716 -3.01 -5.20 -16.06
CA GLN A 716 -3.25 -5.32 -17.51
C GLN A 716 -4.75 -5.39 -17.87
N GLN A 717 -5.57 -6.00 -17.01
CA GLN A 717 -7.01 -6.03 -17.25
C GLN A 717 -7.62 -4.63 -17.12
N ALA A 718 -7.32 -3.92 -16.03
CA ALA A 718 -7.82 -2.56 -15.82
C ALA A 718 -7.35 -1.63 -16.95
N GLN A 719 -6.10 -1.81 -17.39
CA GLN A 719 -5.54 -1.13 -18.56
C GLN A 719 -6.41 -1.35 -19.81
N ARG A 720 -6.68 -2.61 -20.20
CA ARG A 720 -7.50 -2.95 -21.37
C ARG A 720 -8.95 -2.45 -21.29
N LEU A 721 -9.49 -2.38 -20.08
CA LEU A 721 -10.84 -1.86 -19.83
C LEU A 721 -10.93 -0.33 -19.87
N GLY A 722 -9.79 0.37 -19.97
CA GLY A 722 -9.73 1.81 -20.22
C GLY A 722 -9.06 2.65 -19.13
N LEU A 723 -8.47 2.04 -18.10
CA LEU A 723 -7.79 2.79 -17.02
C LEU A 723 -6.56 3.58 -17.52
N GLU A 724 -5.96 3.19 -18.64
CA GLU A 724 -4.86 3.93 -19.29
C GLU A 724 -5.33 5.16 -20.08
N GLU A 725 -6.63 5.30 -20.34
CA GLU A 725 -7.16 6.48 -21.02
C GLU A 725 -7.33 7.61 -19.99
N SER A 726 -6.58 8.69 -20.20
CA SER A 726 -6.66 9.86 -19.33
C SER A 726 -7.96 10.62 -19.54
N MET A 727 -8.39 11.38 -18.51
CA MET A 727 -9.51 12.33 -18.64
C MET A 727 -9.29 13.29 -19.81
N PHE A 728 -8.03 13.72 -20.02
CA PHE A 728 -7.64 14.61 -21.10
C PHE A 728 -7.90 13.96 -22.47
N GLU A 729 -7.42 12.73 -22.67
CA GLU A 729 -7.60 11.97 -23.91
C GLU A 729 -9.08 11.74 -24.22
N SER A 730 -9.86 11.32 -23.22
CA SER A 730 -11.29 11.06 -23.42
C SER A 730 -12.05 12.31 -23.83
N TYR A 731 -11.87 13.43 -23.13
CA TYR A 731 -12.50 14.71 -23.49
C TYR A 731 -11.99 15.29 -24.82
N TYR A 732 -10.76 14.97 -25.21
CA TYR A 732 -10.20 15.39 -26.49
C TYR A 732 -10.80 14.61 -27.67
N LYS A 733 -11.03 13.30 -27.50
CA LYS A 733 -11.64 12.42 -28.51
C LYS A 733 -13.14 12.62 -28.69
N ASP A 734 -13.87 12.86 -27.59
CA ASP A 734 -15.34 13.08 -27.59
C ASP A 734 -15.72 14.46 -28.16
N GLN A 735 -15.22 14.79 -29.35
CA GLN A 735 -15.47 16.04 -30.08
C GLN A 735 -16.95 16.37 -30.35
N ILE A 736 -17.88 15.52 -29.88
CA ILE A 736 -19.33 15.75 -29.76
C ILE A 736 -19.66 17.09 -29.08
N LYS A 737 -18.74 17.74 -28.34
CA LYS A 737 -18.94 19.09 -27.79
C LYS A 737 -18.01 20.19 -28.31
N GLY A 738 -17.16 19.95 -29.32
CA GLY A 738 -16.45 20.88 -30.23
C GLY A 738 -15.91 22.25 -29.77
N LYS A 739 -16.02 22.63 -28.49
CA LYS A 739 -15.95 24.02 -28.06
C LYS A 739 -15.10 24.22 -26.82
N ASN A 740 -14.47 23.22 -26.22
CA ASN A 740 -13.71 23.40 -24.96
C ASN A 740 -12.19 23.18 -25.07
N SER A 741 -11.70 22.49 -26.11
CA SER A 741 -10.27 22.26 -26.35
C SER A 741 -9.65 23.30 -27.30
N VAL A 742 -8.37 23.63 -27.11
CA VAL A 742 -7.55 24.37 -28.08
C VAL A 742 -6.22 23.65 -28.21
N GLN A 743 -5.80 23.36 -29.44
CA GLN A 743 -4.48 22.81 -29.75
C GLN A 743 -3.49 23.93 -30.07
N LEU A 744 -2.35 23.93 -29.40
CA LEU A 744 -1.20 24.77 -29.74
C LEU A 744 -0.45 24.12 -30.91
N THR A 745 -0.16 24.89 -31.96
CA THR A 745 0.36 24.33 -33.22
C THR A 745 1.80 24.75 -33.54
N THR A 746 2.27 25.91 -33.07
CA THR A 746 3.64 26.37 -33.37
C THR A 746 4.62 25.88 -32.32
N GLN A 747 5.67 25.17 -32.73
CA GLN A 747 6.73 24.70 -31.83
C GLN A 747 7.91 25.69 -31.77
N TYR A 748 8.61 25.77 -30.64
CA TYR A 748 9.75 26.68 -30.41
C TYR A 748 11.02 26.04 -29.82
N ARG A 749 11.11 24.70 -29.74
CA ARG A 749 12.21 23.96 -29.10
C ARG A 749 13.22 23.34 -30.07
N MET A 750 12.77 22.82 -31.22
CA MET A 750 13.51 21.84 -32.01
C MET A 750 13.71 22.36 -33.42
N HIS A 751 14.86 22.07 -34.01
CA HIS A 751 15.10 22.33 -35.42
C HIS A 751 14.09 21.59 -36.30
N GLU A 752 13.71 22.17 -37.44
CA GLU A 752 12.67 21.67 -38.34
C GLU A 752 12.90 20.19 -38.72
N SER A 753 14.15 19.81 -39.01
CA SER A 753 14.53 18.43 -39.35
C SER A 753 14.16 17.41 -38.28
N ILE A 754 14.27 17.77 -36.99
CA ILE A 754 13.88 16.91 -35.86
C ILE A 754 12.36 16.91 -35.70
N CYS A 755 11.72 18.07 -35.84
CA CYS A 755 10.27 18.22 -35.69
C CYS A 755 9.47 17.48 -36.77
N ARG A 756 10.03 17.35 -37.98
CA ARG A 756 9.34 16.76 -39.15
C ARG A 756 8.80 15.35 -38.88
N PHE A 757 9.55 14.50 -38.18
CA PHE A 757 9.11 13.13 -37.91
C PHE A 757 7.99 13.08 -36.85
N PRO A 758 8.15 13.63 -35.62
CA PRO A 758 7.07 13.62 -34.63
C PRO A 758 5.78 14.29 -35.13
N SER A 759 5.91 15.42 -35.84
CA SER A 759 4.76 16.18 -36.37
C SER A 759 3.92 15.33 -37.32
N LYS A 760 4.57 14.66 -38.29
CA LYS A 760 3.89 13.80 -39.26
C LYS A 760 3.33 12.52 -38.64
N GLN A 761 4.12 11.87 -37.78
CA GLN A 761 3.78 10.54 -37.28
C GLN A 761 2.66 10.57 -36.24
N PHE A 762 2.66 11.57 -35.35
CA PHE A 762 1.77 11.56 -34.19
C PHE A 762 0.66 12.61 -34.25
N TYR A 763 0.81 13.69 -35.03
CA TYR A 763 -0.13 14.81 -34.93
C TYR A 763 -0.76 15.24 -36.25
N ILE A 764 -0.41 14.57 -37.36
CA ILE A 764 -1.02 14.73 -38.70
C ILE A 764 -1.18 16.22 -39.07
N THR A 765 -0.22 17.03 -38.63
CA THR A 765 -0.18 18.47 -38.83
C THR A 765 1.26 18.81 -39.21
N ASN A 766 1.44 19.70 -40.19
CA ASN A 766 2.76 20.28 -40.46
C ASN A 766 2.90 21.48 -39.50
N TRP A 767 3.53 21.28 -38.35
CA TRP A 767 3.84 22.36 -37.40
C TRP A 767 5.04 23.19 -37.82
#